data_AF-A0A4P7B397-F1
#
_entry.id   AF-A0A4P7B397-F1
#
_cell.length_a   1.000
_cell.length_b   1.000
_cell.length_c   1.000
_cell.angle_alpha   90.00
_cell.angle_beta   90.00
_cell.angle_gamma   90.00
#
_symmetry.space_group_name_H-M   'P 1'
#
loop_
_entity.id
_entity.type
_entity.pdbx_description
1 polymer ?
#
loop_
_entity_poly.entity_id
_entity_poly.type
_entity_poly.pdbx_seq_one_letter_code
_entity_poly.pdbx_strand_id
1 'polypeptide(L)'
;MAVPEQTPIIEYTANGTTTDFVLGFECEVKDYLIVTVDGFVPPVGSWSLIGGSVVFLIAPMAGTVIHIKRKTDLKRTTDYQAYDNSFRPAPVNKDFDTIWHVLQELNLSNSLTDEKLQELIDQIVDGNINGLPAEIIARIAGDQENLNLINAESLRAFSAEQALSVEIQNTEDSLTASIAAETARATSAENSLQTQVDSLGGGASFGYTSYALMVADAANIPAHSVVRVGGDPDPSKDGDYIYNGSTFSKSPYDPLTQAKNYSDLKAVLDGTQNLFQFLSNNGSTLLLMTKKKKLHIAGINGALQDVVGGILNKTNRFISDSVKNSLLSVKDDTNNTRFLVSAKNNIFCNDIVTKKTSLSKVDERLSSTEKTVKAQSLKYLDHVLTVSKNEQAMLTETTIFLEDSVENRLQLFSPVVVRIAKNKYLIFCESRAGGDFGDISVVYKTVTVNSDYSLSISNYSILANNENVNGVGFDCYNTCVIKTISGRIIVYYTKRFKSHETFTSLDFCCKTSDDDGATWSAERVLNNQFPDYETRRFVLAGPGKAIQLRHGKYKDRIVVPCYGALDGSYPVSSAGQLQSFLLLSDDNGQTYKIGAKSKVHTSNECAVAETTAGDIIFMTRNATAYKSIEISIDGGQTTGDVSFLKDPVMAVCQSGFAQSENTYDLQIPKLLMTSPADTLRRDLTLYMSYDNGQTFERKKQLMSGSASYSDVDVIDDTHIFVVYSFNNRRVSGIVVNLKTVYGA
;
A
#
# COMPACT_ATOMS: atom_id res chain seq x y z
N MET A 1 58.90 52.48 20.83
CA MET A 1 58.63 51.55 21.94
C MET A 1 57.43 50.72 21.52
N ALA A 2 57.26 49.51 22.04
CA ALA A 2 56.05 48.73 21.73
C ALA A 2 54.82 49.45 22.28
N VAL A 3 53.73 49.48 21.51
CA VAL A 3 52.46 50.07 21.94
C VAL A 3 51.93 49.31 23.18
N PRO A 4 51.62 49.99 24.29
CA PRO A 4 51.07 49.34 25.48
C PRO A 4 49.61 48.91 25.29
N GLU A 5 49.11 48.06 26.17
CA GLU A 5 47.69 47.71 26.21
C GLU A 5 46.85 48.94 26.59
N GLN A 6 45.87 49.29 25.75
CA GLN A 6 45.06 50.49 25.86
C GLN A 6 43.63 50.20 25.40
N THR A 7 42.67 50.92 25.98
CA THR A 7 41.27 50.91 25.54
C THR A 7 41.06 52.07 24.56
N PRO A 8 40.85 51.81 23.26
CA PRO A 8 40.85 52.85 22.22
C PRO A 8 39.52 53.64 22.14
N ILE A 9 38.89 53.90 23.29
CA ILE A 9 37.68 54.71 23.44
C ILE A 9 37.74 55.52 24.73
N ILE A 10 37.24 56.75 24.69
CA ILE A 10 37.08 57.60 25.87
C ILE A 10 35.85 58.51 25.71
N GLU A 11 35.22 58.82 26.82
CA GLU A 11 34.07 59.71 26.92
C GLU A 11 34.38 60.89 27.84
N TYR A 12 33.92 62.08 27.45
CA TYR A 12 33.96 63.28 28.28
C TYR A 12 32.60 63.97 28.30
N THR A 13 32.25 64.59 29.43
CA THR A 13 31.15 65.55 29.50
C THR A 13 31.71 66.97 29.45
N ALA A 14 31.30 67.75 28.46
CA ALA A 14 31.77 69.11 28.30
C ALA A 14 31.24 70.03 29.40
N ASN A 15 32.07 70.97 29.87
CA ASN A 15 31.69 71.96 30.87
C ASN A 15 31.33 73.33 30.27
N GLY A 16 31.32 73.47 28.93
CA GLY A 16 31.06 74.74 28.24
C GLY A 16 32.27 75.66 28.07
N THR A 17 33.44 75.29 28.60
CA THR A 17 34.66 76.14 28.55
C THR A 17 35.92 75.42 28.09
N THR A 18 36.05 74.12 28.35
CA THR A 18 37.22 73.32 27.97
C THR A 18 37.20 73.04 26.47
N THR A 19 38.32 73.29 25.79
CA THR A 19 38.51 72.99 24.37
C THR A 19 39.43 71.80 24.13
N ASP A 20 40.24 71.42 25.11
CA ASP A 20 41.27 70.38 25.02
C ASP A 20 40.81 69.10 25.75
N PHE A 21 40.71 68.00 25.02
CA PHE A 21 40.30 66.69 25.52
C PHE A 21 41.39 65.65 25.23
N VAL A 22 42.13 65.28 26.27
CA VAL A 22 43.26 64.34 26.20
C VAL A 22 42.80 62.96 25.74
N LEU A 23 43.55 62.30 24.88
CA LEU A 23 43.30 60.90 24.52
C LEU A 23 43.78 59.98 25.66
N GLY A 24 42.97 59.01 26.03
CA GLY A 24 43.37 57.92 26.95
C GLY A 24 44.20 56.82 26.27
N PHE A 25 44.50 56.96 24.98
CA PHE A 25 45.16 55.98 24.14
C PHE A 25 46.01 56.66 23.06
N GLU A 26 46.98 55.94 22.50
CA GLU A 26 47.89 56.46 21.48
C GLU A 26 47.19 56.63 20.13
N CYS A 27 47.28 57.81 19.52
CA CYS A 27 46.84 58.02 18.15
C CYS A 27 47.66 59.16 17.52
N GLU A 28 48.40 58.86 16.46
CA GLU A 28 49.25 59.84 15.77
C GLU A 28 48.60 60.43 14.52
N VAL A 29 47.55 59.78 14.00
CA VAL A 29 46.89 60.14 12.73
C VAL A 29 45.47 60.59 13.03
N LYS A 30 45.14 61.84 12.70
CA LYS A 30 43.80 62.41 12.90
C LYS A 30 42.70 61.56 12.27
N ASP A 31 42.94 61.04 11.07
CA ASP A 31 41.97 60.28 10.28
C ASP A 31 41.59 58.94 10.92
N TYR A 32 42.37 58.45 11.89
CA TYR A 32 42.03 57.27 12.69
C TYR A 32 41.16 57.59 13.90
N LEU A 33 40.80 58.85 14.14
CA LEU A 33 39.87 59.20 15.21
C LEU A 33 38.47 59.43 14.66
N ILE A 34 37.50 58.81 15.33
CA ILE A 34 36.09 59.17 15.20
C ILE A 34 35.71 59.94 16.46
N VAL A 35 35.38 61.21 16.27
CA VAL A 35 34.92 62.11 17.33
C VAL A 35 33.44 62.41 17.07
N THR A 36 32.61 62.23 18.09
CA THR A 36 31.19 62.61 18.06
C THR A 36 30.83 63.46 19.27
N VAL A 37 29.98 64.46 19.06
CA VAL A 37 29.38 65.29 20.12
C VAL A 37 27.89 65.00 20.13
N ASP A 38 27.36 64.51 21.25
CA ASP A 38 25.99 63.99 21.39
C ASP A 38 25.62 62.98 20.28
N GLY A 39 26.58 62.14 19.90
CA GLY A 39 26.40 61.13 18.85
C GLY A 39 26.50 61.66 17.40
N PHE A 40 26.68 62.96 17.19
CA PHE A 40 26.83 63.55 15.85
C PHE A 40 28.30 63.85 15.53
N VAL A 41 28.70 63.62 14.28
CA VAL A 41 30.04 64.00 13.80
C VAL A 41 30.12 65.53 13.68
N PRO A 42 31.05 66.20 14.37
CA PRO A 42 31.21 67.64 14.28
C PRO A 42 31.58 68.07 12.85
N PRO A 43 31.25 69.32 12.44
CA PRO A 43 31.62 69.83 11.12
C PRO A 43 33.11 69.67 10.81
N VAL A 44 33.44 69.39 9.55
CA VAL A 44 34.84 69.23 9.12
C VAL A 44 35.65 70.47 9.49
N GLY A 45 36.78 70.27 10.15
CA GLY A 45 37.66 71.35 10.59
C GLY A 45 37.31 71.98 11.93
N SER A 46 36.25 71.53 12.62
CA SER A 46 35.85 72.02 13.96
C SER A 46 36.76 71.58 15.11
N TRP A 47 37.65 70.61 14.87
CA TRP A 47 38.65 70.14 15.82
C TRP A 47 39.93 69.67 15.13
N SER A 48 41.02 69.61 15.89
CA SER A 48 42.34 69.11 15.48
C SER A 48 42.91 68.12 16.51
N LEU A 49 43.83 67.26 16.07
CA LEU A 49 44.61 66.39 16.94
C LEU A 49 45.94 67.08 17.22
N ILE A 50 46.18 67.50 18.46
CA ILE A 50 47.40 68.21 18.87
C ILE A 50 47.91 67.57 20.16
N GLY A 51 49.18 67.12 20.17
CA GLY A 51 49.84 66.65 21.40
C GLY A 51 49.16 65.47 22.10
N GLY A 52 48.40 64.63 21.38
CA GLY A 52 47.62 63.54 21.97
C GLY A 52 46.28 63.98 22.56
N SER A 53 45.76 65.15 22.17
CA SER A 53 44.43 65.64 22.52
C SER A 53 43.59 65.99 21.30
N VAL A 54 42.27 65.81 21.42
CA VAL A 54 41.29 66.42 20.52
C VAL A 54 41.02 67.84 21.01
N VAL A 55 41.40 68.83 20.19
CA VAL A 55 41.23 70.26 20.50
C VAL A 55 40.16 70.86 19.60
N PHE A 56 39.05 71.32 20.19
CA PHE A 56 37.97 72.00 19.46
C PHE A 56 38.30 73.49 19.26
N LEU A 57 37.89 74.05 18.11
CA LEU A 57 38.01 75.50 17.89
C LEU A 57 37.08 76.32 18.79
N ILE A 58 35.92 75.75 19.12
CA ILE A 58 34.91 76.35 20.02
C ILE A 58 34.58 75.30 21.07
N ALA A 59 34.60 75.70 22.35
CA ALA A 59 34.28 74.80 23.45
C ALA A 59 32.88 74.18 23.26
N PRO A 60 32.74 72.84 23.31
CA PRO A 60 31.43 72.20 23.26
C PRO A 60 30.53 72.65 24.42
N MET A 61 29.22 72.75 24.17
CA MET A 61 28.27 73.30 25.15
C MET A 61 28.26 72.47 26.44
N ALA A 62 27.99 73.13 27.57
CA ALA A 62 27.93 72.44 28.86
C ALA A 62 26.87 71.31 28.83
N GLY A 63 27.27 70.12 29.26
CA GLY A 63 26.42 68.93 29.31
C GLY A 63 26.46 68.06 28.05
N THR A 64 27.09 68.49 26.95
CA THR A 64 27.23 67.63 25.76
C THR A 64 28.24 66.51 26.00
N VAL A 65 27.95 65.32 25.51
CA VAL A 65 28.83 64.14 25.61
C VAL A 65 29.73 64.07 24.39
N ILE A 66 31.04 64.01 24.64
CA ILE A 66 32.06 63.88 23.61
C ILE A 66 32.58 62.44 23.66
N HIS A 67 32.31 61.68 22.59
CA HIS A 67 32.89 60.35 22.39
C HIS A 67 34.05 60.42 21.42
N ILE A 68 35.17 59.83 21.80
CA ILE A 68 36.36 59.75 20.97
C ILE A 68 36.78 58.28 20.90
N LYS A 69 36.87 57.72 19.69
CA LYS A 69 37.34 56.35 19.47
C LYS A 69 38.38 56.27 18.37
N ARG A 70 39.32 55.34 18.51
CA ARG A 70 40.27 55.00 17.44
C ARG A 70 39.65 53.98 16.48
N LYS A 71 39.88 54.18 15.19
CA LYS A 71 39.57 53.27 14.09
C LYS A 71 40.74 53.32 13.11
N THR A 72 41.68 52.43 13.33
CA THR A 72 42.88 52.29 12.52
C THR A 72 42.56 51.51 11.25
N ASP A 73 42.98 52.03 10.10
CA ASP A 73 42.85 51.29 8.84
C ASP A 73 43.77 50.07 8.85
N LEU A 74 43.22 48.89 8.51
CA LEU A 74 44.03 47.70 8.24
C LEU A 74 44.71 47.80 6.87
N LYS A 75 45.79 48.57 6.79
CA LYS A 75 46.58 48.75 5.56
C LYS A 75 48.08 48.71 5.84
N ARG A 76 48.83 48.05 4.96
CA ARG A 76 50.30 48.08 4.97
C ARG A 76 50.76 49.26 4.13
N THR A 77 51.56 50.15 4.72
CA THR A 77 51.98 51.39 4.04
C THR A 77 53.46 51.43 3.70
N THR A 78 54.25 50.45 4.16
CA THR A 78 55.70 50.43 3.94
C THR A 78 56.14 49.30 3.01
N ASP A 79 56.92 49.68 2.00
CA ASP A 79 57.67 48.77 1.14
C ASP A 79 59.08 48.55 1.72
N TYR A 80 59.47 47.29 1.91
CA TYR A 80 60.73 46.92 2.54
C TYR A 80 61.78 46.93 1.44
N GLN A 81 62.50 48.05 1.26
CA GLN A 81 63.44 48.21 0.15
C GLN A 81 64.42 47.02 0.03
N ALA A 82 64.41 46.37 -1.13
CA ALA A 82 65.19 45.16 -1.40
C ALA A 82 66.64 45.41 -1.87
N TYR A 83 67.10 46.66 -1.94
CA TYR A 83 68.31 46.98 -2.72
C TYR A 83 69.65 46.82 -1.97
N ASP A 84 69.66 46.73 -0.63
CA ASP A 84 70.89 46.57 0.15
C ASP A 84 70.82 45.55 1.31
N ASN A 85 69.76 44.74 1.40
CA ASN A 85 69.52 43.80 2.50
C ASN A 85 69.57 44.42 3.91
N SER A 86 69.39 45.74 4.04
CA SER A 86 69.32 46.39 5.36
C SER A 86 67.93 46.23 5.97
N PHE A 87 67.83 45.40 7.02
CA PHE A 87 66.64 45.34 7.85
C PHE A 87 66.55 46.64 8.67
N ARG A 88 65.58 47.51 8.36
CA ARG A 88 65.34 48.74 9.14
C ARG A 88 64.28 48.43 10.21
N PRO A 89 64.63 48.47 11.51
CA PRO A 89 63.68 48.13 12.58
C PRO A 89 62.48 49.08 12.67
N ALA A 90 62.64 50.36 12.29
CA ALA A 90 61.59 51.36 12.46
C ALA A 90 60.32 51.10 11.59
N PRO A 91 60.43 50.84 10.27
CA PRO A 91 59.31 50.37 9.45
C PRO A 91 58.56 49.15 10.00
N VAL A 92 59.31 48.14 10.46
CA VAL A 92 58.76 46.88 10.96
C VAL A 92 57.97 47.11 12.24
N ASN A 93 58.55 47.87 13.17
CA ASN A 93 57.88 48.21 14.42
C ASN A 93 56.58 48.98 14.15
N LYS A 94 56.59 49.92 13.19
CA LYS A 94 55.38 50.66 12.82
C LYS A 94 54.27 49.78 12.25
N ASP A 95 54.60 48.77 11.43
CA ASP A 95 53.63 47.80 10.93
C ASP A 95 53.07 46.95 12.09
N PHE A 96 53.91 46.50 13.03
CA PHE A 96 53.46 45.75 14.22
C PHE A 96 52.57 46.58 15.15
N ASP A 97 52.93 47.83 15.40
CA ASP A 97 52.14 48.77 16.21
C ASP A 97 50.77 49.02 15.57
N THR A 98 50.70 49.12 14.24
CA THR A 98 49.43 49.27 13.49
C THR A 98 48.54 48.03 13.64
N ILE A 99 49.11 46.82 13.54
CA ILE A 99 48.38 45.56 13.75
C ILE A 99 47.84 45.50 15.19
N TRP A 100 48.67 45.90 16.16
CA TRP A 100 48.28 45.91 17.56
C TRP A 100 47.11 46.87 17.83
N HIS A 101 47.11 48.06 17.22
CA HIS A 101 45.97 49.00 17.31
C HIS A 101 44.66 48.41 16.78
N VAL A 102 44.70 47.74 15.63
CA VAL A 102 43.50 47.09 15.04
C VAL A 102 42.98 45.97 15.95
N LEU A 103 43.88 45.19 16.56
CA LEU A 103 43.49 44.13 17.51
C LEU A 103 42.82 44.69 18.77
N GLN A 104 43.31 45.80 19.32
CA GLN A 104 42.68 46.50 20.45
C GLN A 104 41.26 46.98 20.10
N GLU A 105 41.06 47.49 18.89
CA GLU A 105 39.78 47.98 18.39
C GLU A 105 38.77 46.84 18.12
N LEU A 106 39.24 45.70 17.62
CA LEU A 106 38.44 44.48 17.45
C LEU A 106 37.97 43.92 18.79
N ASN A 107 38.86 43.85 19.78
CA ASN A 107 38.53 43.38 21.13
C ASN A 107 37.45 44.27 21.77
N LEU A 108 37.59 45.60 21.65
CA LEU A 108 36.58 46.55 22.12
C LEU A 108 35.23 46.37 21.41
N SER A 109 35.24 46.19 20.09
CA SER A 109 34.00 46.02 19.31
C SER A 109 33.22 44.77 19.73
N ASN A 110 33.95 43.66 19.99
CA ASN A 110 33.35 42.42 20.48
C ASN A 110 32.78 42.59 21.90
N SER A 111 33.50 43.26 22.80
CA SER A 111 33.03 43.55 24.16
C SER A 111 31.74 44.38 24.16
N LEU A 112 31.65 45.40 23.31
CA LEU A 112 30.47 46.26 23.19
C LEU A 112 29.26 45.50 22.59
N THR A 113 29.48 44.54 21.70
CA THR A 113 28.40 43.68 21.18
C THR A 113 27.89 42.71 22.24
N ASP A 114 28.76 42.17 23.09
CA ASP A 114 28.38 41.25 24.15
C ASP A 114 27.60 41.97 25.26
N GLU A 115 28.03 43.17 25.66
CA GLU A 115 27.27 44.01 26.61
C GLU A 115 25.90 44.41 26.05
N LYS A 116 25.82 44.76 24.77
CA LYS A 116 24.56 45.15 24.14
C LYS A 116 23.59 43.99 23.94
N LEU A 117 24.13 42.78 23.73
CA LEU A 117 23.34 41.55 23.72
C LEU A 117 22.80 41.24 25.11
N GLN A 118 23.62 41.42 26.15
CA GLN A 118 23.19 41.19 27.54
C GLN A 118 22.14 42.21 27.97
N GLU A 119 22.28 43.49 27.61
CA GLU A 119 21.27 44.53 27.88
C GLU A 119 19.92 44.22 27.22
N LEU A 120 19.93 43.71 25.97
CA LEU A 120 18.72 43.28 25.27
C LEU A 120 18.07 42.06 25.94
N ILE A 121 18.88 41.11 26.43
CA ILE A 121 18.40 39.96 27.20
C ILE A 121 17.74 40.43 28.50
N ASP A 122 18.39 41.33 29.23
CA ASP A 122 17.88 41.83 30.51
C ASP A 122 16.56 42.62 30.31
N GLN A 123 16.45 43.44 29.25
CA GLN A 123 15.21 44.15 28.92
C GLN A 123 14.04 43.21 28.58
N ILE A 124 14.31 42.06 27.95
CA ILE A 124 13.31 41.02 27.65
C ILE A 124 12.89 40.30 28.95
N VAL A 125 13.85 39.98 29.82
CA VAL A 125 13.61 39.29 31.09
C VAL A 125 12.78 40.15 32.05
N ASP A 126 13.03 41.47 32.08
CA ASP A 126 12.31 42.43 32.94
C ASP A 126 10.98 42.92 32.34
N GLY A 127 10.57 42.42 31.17
CA GLY A 127 9.27 42.71 30.56
C GLY A 127 9.12 44.14 30.04
N ASN A 128 10.21 44.88 29.84
CA ASN A 128 10.19 46.25 29.34
C ASN A 128 10.21 46.30 27.80
N ILE A 129 9.05 46.01 27.20
CA ILE A 129 8.88 45.85 25.74
C ILE A 129 9.04 47.16 24.94
N ASN A 130 8.97 48.33 25.61
CA ASN A 130 8.97 49.65 24.97
C ASN A 130 10.35 50.10 24.46
N GLY A 131 11.42 49.40 24.85
CA GLY A 131 12.79 49.66 24.39
C GLY A 131 13.25 48.79 23.22
N LEU A 132 12.45 47.80 22.82
CA LEU A 132 12.84 46.83 21.81
C LEU A 132 12.67 47.39 20.39
N PRO A 133 13.52 47.00 19.43
CA PRO A 133 13.34 47.32 18.03
C PRO A 133 11.94 46.93 17.52
N ALA A 134 11.33 47.78 16.68
CA ALA A 134 9.95 47.64 16.22
C ALA A 134 9.65 46.26 15.58
N GLU A 135 10.65 45.64 14.95
CA GLU A 135 10.53 44.31 14.35
C GLU A 135 10.31 43.19 15.39
N ILE A 136 10.87 43.33 16.59
CA ILE A 136 10.69 42.38 17.69
C ILE A 136 9.31 42.57 18.33
N ILE A 137 8.88 43.83 18.52
CA ILE A 137 7.55 44.16 19.04
C ILE A 137 6.44 43.62 18.11
N ALA A 138 6.60 43.79 16.79
CA ALA A 138 5.64 43.29 15.81
C ALA A 138 5.48 41.76 15.84
N ARG A 139 6.58 41.04 16.10
CA ARG A 139 6.57 39.57 16.21
C ARG A 139 5.88 39.10 17.48
N ILE A 140 6.19 39.71 18.63
CA ILE A 140 5.53 39.43 19.91
C ILE A 140 4.02 39.68 19.84
N ALA A 141 3.60 40.76 19.17
CA ALA A 141 2.18 41.07 19.00
C ALA A 141 1.45 40.02 18.13
N GLY A 142 2.07 39.57 17.03
CA GLY A 142 1.52 38.51 16.18
C GLY A 142 1.39 37.16 16.88
N ASP A 143 2.37 36.81 17.72
CA ASP A 143 2.35 35.55 18.48
C ASP A 143 1.24 35.54 19.54
N GLN A 144 0.95 36.68 20.17
CA GLN A 144 -0.14 36.81 21.13
C GLN A 144 -1.53 36.69 20.49
N GLU A 145 -1.71 37.22 19.27
CA GLU A 145 -2.95 37.07 18.50
C GLU A 145 -3.18 35.61 18.08
N ASN A 146 -2.12 34.93 17.65
CA ASN A 146 -2.16 33.49 17.35
C ASN A 146 -2.51 32.66 18.58
N LEU A 147 -1.96 32.97 19.76
CA LEU A 147 -2.28 32.26 21.00
C LEU A 147 -3.75 32.41 21.38
N ASN A 148 -4.34 33.60 21.16
CA ASN A 148 -5.76 33.83 21.43
C ASN A 148 -6.67 33.03 20.49
N LEU A 149 -6.31 32.90 19.21
CA LEU A 149 -7.04 32.07 18.24
C LEU A 149 -6.95 30.58 18.59
N ILE A 150 -5.78 30.10 19.00
CA ILE A 150 -5.58 28.70 19.44
C ILE A 150 -6.44 28.39 20.67
N ASN A 151 -6.51 29.31 21.64
CA ASN A 151 -7.31 29.13 22.84
C ASN A 151 -8.83 29.13 22.53
N ALA A 152 -9.28 30.02 21.63
CA ALA A 152 -10.68 30.06 21.20
C ALA A 152 -11.09 28.76 20.47
N GLU A 153 -10.21 28.25 19.60
CA GLU A 153 -10.46 27.01 18.87
C GLU A 153 -10.42 25.78 19.80
N SER A 154 -9.52 25.77 20.77
CA SER A 154 -9.46 24.70 21.79
C SER A 154 -10.75 24.63 22.63
N LEU A 155 -11.33 25.77 22.99
CA LEU A 155 -12.60 25.82 23.71
C LEU A 155 -13.79 25.36 22.85
N ARG A 156 -13.77 25.70 21.56
CA ARG A 156 -14.77 25.24 20.58
C ARG A 156 -14.71 23.73 20.39
N ALA A 157 -13.50 23.18 20.25
CA ALA A 157 -13.26 21.75 20.13
C ALA A 157 -13.74 20.98 21.35
N PHE A 158 -13.40 21.44 22.56
CA PHE A 158 -13.86 20.83 23.81
C PHE A 158 -15.39 20.81 23.92
N SER A 159 -16.06 21.90 23.53
CA SER A 159 -17.52 21.98 23.56
C SER A 159 -18.19 21.03 22.56
N ALA A 160 -17.59 20.85 21.38
CA ALA A 160 -18.08 19.93 20.36
C ALA A 160 -17.91 18.46 20.79
N GLU A 161 -16.80 18.12 21.45
CA GLU A 161 -16.53 16.78 21.97
C GLU A 161 -17.53 16.36 23.07
N GLN A 162 -17.88 17.30 23.95
CA GLN A 162 -18.92 17.10 24.96
C GLN A 162 -20.30 16.87 24.32
N ALA A 163 -20.65 17.64 23.29
CA ALA A 163 -21.92 17.46 22.58
C ALA A 163 -22.00 16.10 21.86
N LEU A 164 -20.91 15.68 21.23
CA LEU A 164 -20.82 14.38 20.56
C LEU A 164 -20.94 13.22 21.57
N SER A 165 -20.34 13.34 22.74
CA SER A 165 -20.43 12.32 23.80
C SER A 165 -21.87 12.08 24.26
N VAL A 166 -22.68 13.14 24.34
CA VAL A 166 -24.11 13.04 24.67
C VAL A 166 -24.90 12.38 23.55
N GLU A 167 -24.60 12.69 22.29
CA GLU A 167 -25.27 12.08 21.13
C GLU A 167 -24.95 10.59 21.00
N ILE A 168 -23.71 10.18 21.28
CA ILE A 168 -23.30 8.77 21.36
C ILE A 168 -24.11 8.04 22.42
N GLN A 169 -24.20 8.59 23.63
CA GLN A 169 -24.96 7.95 24.71
C GLN A 169 -26.44 7.77 24.35
N ASN A 170 -27.08 8.79 23.76
CA ASN A 170 -28.47 8.69 23.32
C ASN A 170 -28.66 7.61 22.24
N THR A 171 -27.68 7.46 21.35
CA THR A 171 -27.71 6.45 20.29
C THR A 171 -27.53 5.04 20.86
N GLU A 172 -26.62 4.86 21.82
CA GLU A 172 -26.41 3.59 22.53
C GLU A 172 -27.66 3.15 23.30
N ASP A 173 -28.33 4.10 23.97
CA ASP A 173 -29.58 3.83 24.68
C ASP A 173 -30.69 3.40 23.72
N SER A 174 -30.83 4.08 22.58
CA SER A 174 -31.80 3.73 21.53
C SER A 174 -31.52 2.37 20.89
N LEU A 175 -30.24 2.04 20.66
CA LEU A 175 -29.84 0.74 20.13
C LEU A 175 -30.15 -0.38 21.13
N THR A 176 -29.84 -0.17 22.41
CA THR A 176 -30.11 -1.11 23.49
C THR A 176 -31.61 -1.42 23.59
N ALA A 177 -32.46 -0.40 23.49
CA ALA A 177 -33.91 -0.57 23.46
C ALA A 177 -34.38 -1.38 22.23
N SER A 178 -33.79 -1.15 21.06
CA SER A 178 -34.12 -1.88 19.82
C SER A 178 -33.72 -3.36 19.89
N ILE A 179 -32.55 -3.66 20.45
CA ILE A 179 -32.07 -5.03 20.68
C ILE A 179 -33.01 -5.77 21.62
N ALA A 180 -33.44 -5.13 22.71
CA ALA A 180 -34.38 -5.73 23.66
C ALA A 180 -35.73 -6.05 23.01
N ALA A 181 -36.26 -5.16 22.18
CA ALA A 181 -37.51 -5.37 21.45
C ALA A 181 -37.40 -6.54 20.45
N GLU A 182 -36.30 -6.61 19.70
CA GLU A 182 -36.07 -7.68 18.73
C GLU A 182 -35.87 -9.04 19.42
N THR A 183 -35.18 -9.06 20.55
CA THR A 183 -35.02 -10.28 21.36
C THR A 183 -36.37 -10.81 21.82
N ALA A 184 -37.26 -9.94 22.33
CA ALA A 184 -38.60 -10.34 22.75
C ALA A 184 -39.45 -10.88 21.59
N ARG A 185 -39.35 -10.26 20.40
CA ARG A 185 -40.01 -10.73 19.17
C ARG A 185 -39.50 -12.12 18.75
N ALA A 186 -38.18 -12.33 18.76
CA ALA A 186 -37.55 -13.59 18.39
C ALA A 186 -37.96 -14.73 19.34
N THR A 187 -37.89 -14.51 20.66
CA THR A 187 -38.32 -15.51 21.66
C THR A 187 -39.80 -15.88 21.49
N SER A 188 -40.65 -14.91 21.19
CA SER A 188 -42.08 -15.17 20.94
C SER A 188 -42.33 -16.02 19.69
N ALA A 189 -41.55 -15.77 18.62
CA ALA A 189 -41.62 -16.56 17.40
C ALA A 189 -41.11 -18.00 17.61
N GLU A 190 -40.03 -18.17 18.38
CA GLU A 190 -39.47 -19.48 18.72
C GLU A 190 -40.44 -20.32 19.55
N ASN A 191 -41.08 -19.73 20.56
CA ASN A 191 -42.12 -20.42 21.35
C ASN A 191 -43.33 -20.83 20.48
N SER A 192 -43.68 -20.00 19.49
CA SER A 192 -44.76 -20.32 18.53
C SER A 192 -44.39 -21.48 17.63
N LEU A 193 -43.13 -21.53 17.15
CA LEU A 193 -42.61 -22.64 16.36
C LEU A 193 -42.52 -23.92 17.18
N GLN A 194 -42.07 -23.85 18.43
CA GLN A 194 -42.01 -25.00 19.32
C GLN A 194 -43.40 -25.61 19.53
N THR A 195 -44.42 -24.76 19.75
CA THR A 195 -45.82 -25.21 19.84
C THR A 195 -46.29 -25.90 18.56
N GLN A 196 -45.86 -25.44 17.38
CA GLN A 196 -46.18 -26.08 16.11
C GLN A 196 -45.43 -27.42 15.92
N VAL A 197 -44.16 -27.50 16.31
CA VAL A 197 -43.37 -28.74 16.28
C VAL A 197 -44.00 -29.79 17.19
N ASP A 198 -44.41 -29.40 18.40
CA ASP A 198 -45.10 -30.29 19.34
C ASP A 198 -46.46 -30.78 18.78
N SER A 199 -47.11 -29.97 17.92
CA SER A 199 -48.36 -30.35 17.24
C SER A 199 -48.19 -31.29 16.04
N LEU A 200 -46.97 -31.40 15.47
CA LEU A 200 -46.69 -32.20 14.28
C LEU A 200 -46.40 -33.69 14.56
N GLY A 201 -46.44 -34.13 15.82
CA GLY A 201 -46.54 -35.55 16.19
C GLY A 201 -45.43 -36.44 15.63
N GLY A 202 -44.19 -36.25 16.09
CA GLY A 202 -43.08 -37.18 15.88
C GLY A 202 -42.66 -37.86 17.17
N GLY A 203 -43.41 -38.88 17.61
CA GLY A 203 -43.08 -39.66 18.80
C GLY A 203 -41.74 -40.38 18.70
N ALA A 204 -41.10 -40.61 19.85
CA ALA A 204 -39.86 -41.38 19.95
C ALA A 204 -39.98 -42.77 19.27
N SER A 205 -38.86 -43.27 18.72
CA SER A 205 -38.76 -44.60 18.12
C SER A 205 -38.41 -45.64 19.18
N PHE A 206 -39.25 -46.66 19.33
CA PHE A 206 -39.07 -47.75 20.30
C PHE A 206 -38.73 -49.05 19.58
N GLY A 207 -37.91 -49.90 20.20
CA GLY A 207 -37.47 -51.19 19.63
C GLY A 207 -37.69 -52.34 20.61
N TYR A 208 -38.30 -53.43 20.14
CA TYR A 208 -38.57 -54.63 20.94
C TYR A 208 -38.09 -55.90 20.22
N THR A 209 -37.68 -56.91 21.00
CA THR A 209 -37.23 -58.20 20.46
C THR A 209 -38.36 -59.19 20.18
N SER A 210 -39.60 -58.85 20.55
CA SER A 210 -40.81 -59.62 20.18
C SER A 210 -42.07 -58.74 20.23
N TYR A 211 -43.09 -59.13 19.47
CA TYR A 211 -44.39 -58.48 19.44
C TYR A 211 -45.10 -58.53 20.80
N ALA A 212 -44.90 -59.61 21.56
CA ALA A 212 -45.47 -59.75 22.89
C ALA A 212 -44.91 -58.70 23.87
N LEU A 213 -43.61 -58.42 23.81
CA LEU A 213 -42.97 -57.39 24.63
C LEU A 213 -43.42 -55.99 24.22
N MET A 214 -43.56 -55.74 22.91
CA MET A 214 -44.10 -54.48 22.40
C MET A 214 -45.53 -54.21 22.93
N VAL A 215 -46.41 -55.20 22.86
CA VAL A 215 -47.81 -55.06 23.32
C VAL A 215 -47.89 -54.89 24.84
N ALA A 216 -47.02 -55.58 25.59
CA ALA A 216 -46.95 -55.44 27.05
C ALA A 216 -46.52 -54.02 27.48
N ASP A 217 -45.74 -53.32 26.64
CA ASP A 217 -45.24 -51.98 26.93
C ASP A 217 -46.12 -50.85 26.36
N ALA A 218 -47.29 -51.18 25.79
CA ALA A 218 -48.17 -50.22 25.12
C ALA A 218 -48.52 -48.99 25.98
N ALA A 219 -48.63 -49.15 27.31
CA ALA A 219 -48.95 -48.07 28.23
C ALA A 219 -47.81 -47.02 28.36
N ASN A 220 -46.58 -47.37 28.00
CA ASN A 220 -45.40 -46.50 28.09
C ASN A 220 -45.00 -45.91 26.73
N ILE A 221 -45.70 -46.28 25.65
CA ILE A 221 -45.44 -45.79 24.29
C ILE A 221 -46.39 -44.64 24.00
N PRO A 222 -45.89 -43.42 23.71
CA PRO A 222 -46.73 -42.31 23.29
C PRO A 222 -47.55 -42.61 22.04
N ALA A 223 -48.76 -42.06 21.95
CA ALA A 223 -49.58 -42.16 20.75
C ALA A 223 -48.85 -41.56 19.53
N HIS A 224 -49.07 -42.15 18.36
CA HIS A 224 -48.43 -41.83 17.08
C HIS A 224 -46.93 -42.16 16.99
N SER A 225 -46.38 -42.94 17.92
CA SER A 225 -45.02 -43.46 17.83
C SER A 225 -44.86 -44.57 16.78
N VAL A 226 -43.69 -44.58 16.14
CA VAL A 226 -43.21 -45.72 15.34
C VAL A 226 -42.48 -46.68 16.27
N VAL A 227 -42.81 -47.97 16.16
CA VAL A 227 -42.30 -49.03 17.01
C VAL A 227 -41.80 -50.18 16.15
N ARG A 228 -40.56 -50.62 16.34
CA ARG A 228 -39.95 -51.70 15.55
C ARG A 228 -39.84 -52.98 16.37
N VAL A 229 -40.30 -54.09 15.80
CA VAL A 229 -40.11 -55.45 16.34
C VAL A 229 -39.08 -56.18 15.48
N GLY A 230 -38.07 -56.78 16.10
CA GLY A 230 -37.07 -57.59 15.38
C GLY A 230 -36.58 -58.77 16.20
N GLY A 231 -36.64 -59.98 15.63
CA GLY A 231 -36.22 -61.22 16.29
C GLY A 231 -37.34 -61.97 17.00
N ASP A 232 -38.61 -61.72 16.65
CA ASP A 232 -39.74 -62.50 17.17
C ASP A 232 -39.64 -63.97 16.72
N PRO A 233 -39.98 -64.96 17.57
CA PRO A 233 -40.04 -66.37 17.17
C PRO A 233 -40.98 -66.65 15.99
N ASP A 234 -41.95 -65.78 15.73
CA ASP A 234 -42.78 -65.74 14.52
C ASP A 234 -42.30 -64.60 13.60
N PRO A 235 -41.53 -64.89 12.53
CA PRO A 235 -40.99 -63.87 11.63
C PRO A 235 -42.05 -63.02 10.93
N SER A 236 -43.31 -63.48 10.88
CA SER A 236 -44.41 -62.69 10.32
C SER A 236 -44.79 -61.49 11.19
N LYS A 237 -44.26 -61.39 12.42
CA LYS A 237 -44.47 -60.28 13.37
C LYS A 237 -43.32 -59.30 13.45
N ASP A 238 -42.19 -59.58 12.80
CA ASP A 238 -41.10 -58.61 12.69
C ASP A 238 -41.46 -57.47 11.73
N GLY A 239 -41.04 -56.25 12.04
CA GLY A 239 -41.26 -55.07 11.21
C GLY A 239 -41.68 -53.84 11.99
N ASP A 240 -42.05 -52.79 11.25
CA ASP A 240 -42.46 -51.51 11.84
C ASP A 240 -43.96 -51.50 12.11
N TYR A 241 -44.35 -50.93 13.25
CA TYR A 241 -45.71 -50.74 13.71
C TYR A 241 -45.93 -49.27 14.04
N ILE A 242 -47.13 -48.77 13.76
CA ILE A 242 -47.57 -47.44 14.19
C ILE A 242 -48.54 -47.63 15.34
N TYR A 243 -48.22 -47.07 16.51
CA TYR A 243 -49.10 -47.09 17.67
C TYR A 243 -49.97 -45.84 17.68
N ASN A 244 -51.30 -45.97 17.71
CA ASN A 244 -52.20 -44.80 17.73
C ASN A 244 -52.68 -44.43 19.15
N GLY A 245 -52.06 -44.99 20.20
CA GLY A 245 -52.51 -44.85 21.59
C GLY A 245 -53.51 -45.92 22.05
N SER A 246 -53.91 -46.83 21.16
CA SER A 246 -54.83 -47.94 21.49
C SER A 246 -54.48 -49.25 20.79
N THR A 247 -54.10 -49.20 19.51
CA THR A 247 -53.77 -50.35 18.68
C THR A 247 -52.48 -50.14 17.91
N PHE A 248 -51.78 -51.25 17.63
CA PHE A 248 -50.59 -51.27 16.77
C PHE A 248 -50.99 -51.73 15.36
N SER A 249 -50.77 -50.87 14.38
CA SER A 249 -50.98 -51.19 12.96
C SER A 249 -49.64 -51.50 12.30
N LYS A 250 -49.47 -52.71 11.78
CA LYS A 250 -48.24 -53.11 11.09
C LYS A 250 -48.09 -52.32 9.78
N SER A 251 -46.94 -51.71 9.60
CA SER A 251 -46.58 -51.02 8.36
C SER A 251 -46.48 -52.02 7.21
N PRO A 252 -47.05 -51.73 6.03
CA PRO A 252 -46.83 -52.52 4.82
C PRO A 252 -45.40 -52.34 4.26
N TYR A 253 -44.62 -51.40 4.81
CA TYR A 253 -43.25 -51.12 4.39
C TYR A 253 -42.25 -51.88 5.28
N ASP A 254 -41.67 -52.96 4.76
CA ASP A 254 -40.56 -53.70 5.36
C ASP A 254 -39.27 -53.48 4.53
N PRO A 255 -38.40 -52.55 4.96
CA PRO A 255 -37.18 -52.22 4.24
C PRO A 255 -36.20 -53.38 4.15
N LEU A 256 -36.19 -54.31 5.12
CA LEU A 256 -35.23 -55.42 5.17
C LEU A 256 -35.61 -56.50 4.16
N THR A 257 -36.89 -56.88 4.11
CA THR A 257 -37.40 -57.81 3.10
C THR A 257 -37.32 -57.22 1.69
N GLN A 258 -37.60 -55.92 1.53
CA GLN A 258 -37.43 -55.24 0.23
C GLN A 258 -35.96 -55.16 -0.18
N ALA A 259 -35.04 -54.85 0.74
CA ALA A 259 -33.60 -54.81 0.46
C ALA A 259 -33.06 -56.21 0.13
N LYS A 260 -33.46 -57.25 0.87
CA LYS A 260 -33.04 -58.64 0.59
C LYS A 260 -33.56 -59.11 -0.76
N ASN A 261 -34.84 -58.90 -1.07
CA ASN A 261 -35.41 -59.25 -2.37
C ASN A 261 -34.75 -58.48 -3.52
N TYR A 262 -34.44 -57.20 -3.31
CA TYR A 262 -33.69 -56.38 -4.28
C TYR A 262 -32.26 -56.91 -4.49
N SER A 263 -31.55 -57.23 -3.41
CA SER A 263 -30.19 -57.79 -3.46
C SER A 263 -30.17 -59.16 -4.14
N ASP A 264 -31.08 -60.06 -3.80
CA ASP A 264 -31.15 -61.41 -4.38
C ASP A 264 -31.54 -61.37 -5.87
N LEU A 265 -32.43 -60.45 -6.28
CA LEU A 265 -32.78 -60.20 -7.70
C LEU A 265 -31.62 -59.58 -8.49
N LYS A 266 -30.71 -58.85 -7.84
CA LYS A 266 -29.57 -58.17 -8.49
C LYS A 266 -28.25 -58.94 -8.38
N ALA A 267 -28.18 -59.99 -7.56
CA ALA A 267 -26.98 -60.79 -7.31
C ALA A 267 -26.85 -62.03 -8.24
N VAL A 268 -27.48 -62.01 -9.42
CA VAL A 268 -27.23 -63.00 -10.47
C VAL A 268 -26.29 -62.39 -11.51
N LEU A 269 -25.00 -62.66 -11.37
CA LEU A 269 -24.00 -62.37 -12.41
C LEU A 269 -24.10 -63.47 -13.48
N ASP A 270 -24.89 -63.24 -14.52
CA ASP A 270 -24.76 -64.04 -15.74
C ASP A 270 -23.36 -63.81 -16.34
N GLY A 271 -22.76 -64.86 -16.91
CA GLY A 271 -21.36 -64.92 -17.33
C GLY A 271 -20.93 -64.00 -18.48
N THR A 272 -21.69 -62.94 -18.79
CA THR A 272 -21.38 -61.96 -19.84
C THR A 272 -20.93 -60.58 -19.34
N GLN A 273 -21.02 -60.28 -18.03
CA GLN A 273 -20.77 -58.92 -17.52
C GLN A 273 -19.39 -58.70 -16.87
N ASN A 274 -18.96 -57.43 -16.85
CA ASN A 274 -17.68 -56.96 -16.30
C ASN A 274 -17.57 -57.24 -14.78
N LEU A 275 -16.37 -57.55 -14.29
CA LEU A 275 -16.16 -57.87 -12.86
C LEU A 275 -16.32 -56.64 -11.96
N PHE A 276 -15.93 -55.48 -12.47
CA PHE A 276 -16.06 -54.19 -11.79
C PHE A 276 -16.05 -53.09 -12.84
N GLN A 277 -16.98 -52.14 -12.77
CA GLN A 277 -17.05 -51.02 -13.68
C GLN A 277 -17.43 -49.76 -12.91
N PHE A 278 -16.53 -48.78 -12.90
CA PHE A 278 -16.76 -47.48 -12.30
C PHE A 278 -17.14 -46.49 -13.40
N LEU A 279 -18.31 -45.87 -13.27
CA LEU A 279 -18.82 -44.91 -14.24
C LEU A 279 -18.66 -43.49 -13.70
N SER A 280 -18.41 -42.52 -14.57
CA SER A 280 -18.54 -41.09 -14.26
C SER A 280 -20.02 -40.69 -14.14
N ASN A 281 -20.27 -39.48 -13.62
CA ASN A 281 -21.63 -38.93 -13.48
C ASN A 281 -22.43 -38.82 -14.79
N ASN A 282 -21.75 -38.89 -15.95
CA ASN A 282 -22.37 -38.91 -17.27
C ASN A 282 -22.53 -40.33 -17.86
N GLY A 283 -22.30 -41.38 -17.06
CA GLY A 283 -22.43 -42.78 -17.47
C GLY A 283 -21.24 -43.35 -18.26
N SER A 284 -20.17 -42.59 -18.47
CA SER A 284 -18.97 -43.08 -19.16
C SER A 284 -18.11 -43.96 -18.25
N THR A 285 -17.40 -44.95 -18.79
CA THR A 285 -16.60 -45.87 -17.98
C THR A 285 -15.24 -45.30 -17.64
N LEU A 286 -14.96 -45.05 -16.36
CA LEU A 286 -13.68 -44.54 -15.85
C LEU A 286 -12.72 -45.67 -15.50
N LEU A 287 -13.23 -46.73 -14.88
CA LEU A 287 -12.47 -47.92 -14.50
C LEU A 287 -13.23 -49.16 -14.91
N LEU A 288 -12.56 -50.13 -15.51
CA LEU A 288 -13.17 -51.39 -15.91
C LEU A 288 -12.22 -52.55 -15.63
N MET A 289 -12.65 -53.48 -14.79
CA MET A 289 -12.01 -54.77 -14.65
C MET A 289 -12.74 -55.81 -15.49
N THR A 290 -12.07 -56.28 -16.53
CA THR A 290 -12.62 -57.31 -17.41
C THR A 290 -12.42 -58.70 -16.78
N LYS A 291 -13.21 -59.68 -17.24
CA LYS A 291 -13.06 -61.09 -16.80
C LYS A 291 -11.68 -61.71 -17.10
N LYS A 292 -10.89 -61.12 -18.00
CA LYS A 292 -9.50 -61.53 -18.28
C LYS A 292 -8.50 -60.94 -17.28
N LYS A 293 -8.97 -60.38 -16.15
CA LYS A 293 -8.17 -59.65 -15.14
C LYS A 293 -7.37 -58.48 -15.71
N LYS A 294 -7.78 -57.95 -16.87
CA LYS A 294 -7.22 -56.72 -17.40
C LYS A 294 -7.95 -55.54 -16.78
N LEU A 295 -7.19 -54.65 -16.15
CA LEU A 295 -7.66 -53.37 -15.64
C LEU A 295 -7.55 -52.33 -16.76
N HIS A 296 -8.70 -51.81 -17.16
CA HIS A 296 -8.83 -50.73 -18.13
C HIS A 296 -9.13 -49.45 -17.35
N ILE A 297 -8.32 -48.42 -17.58
CA ILE A 297 -8.48 -47.10 -16.99
C ILE A 297 -8.66 -46.13 -18.16
N ALA A 298 -9.75 -45.37 -18.16
CA ALA A 298 -10.03 -44.39 -19.18
C ALA A 298 -8.90 -43.36 -19.27
N GLY A 299 -8.55 -42.92 -20.49
CA GLY A 299 -7.50 -41.93 -20.72
C GLY A 299 -6.06 -42.46 -20.69
N ILE A 300 -5.84 -43.74 -20.41
CA ILE A 300 -4.51 -44.39 -20.49
C ILE A 300 -4.42 -45.19 -21.80
N ASN A 301 -3.35 -45.01 -22.58
CA ASN A 301 -3.15 -45.73 -23.85
C ASN A 301 -2.93 -47.25 -23.65
N GLY A 302 -3.19 -48.06 -24.68
CA GLY A 302 -3.15 -49.52 -24.58
C GLY A 302 -1.80 -50.10 -24.09
N ALA A 303 -0.68 -49.46 -24.44
CA ALA A 303 0.65 -49.88 -23.99
C ALA A 303 0.85 -49.71 -22.48
N LEU A 304 0.36 -48.60 -21.90
CA LEU A 304 0.40 -48.36 -20.46
C LEU A 304 -0.60 -49.26 -19.70
N GLN A 305 -1.75 -49.58 -20.30
CA GLN A 305 -2.69 -50.56 -19.75
C GLN A 305 -2.08 -51.97 -19.67
N ASP A 306 -1.32 -52.39 -20.68
CA ASP A 306 -0.63 -53.68 -20.65
C ASP A 306 0.51 -53.72 -19.62
N VAL A 307 1.19 -52.60 -19.35
CA VAL A 307 2.17 -52.48 -18.26
C VAL A 307 1.50 -52.62 -16.88
N VAL A 308 0.37 -51.93 -16.65
CA VAL A 308 -0.40 -52.05 -15.40
C VAL A 308 -0.98 -53.46 -15.24
N GLY A 309 -1.49 -54.05 -16.31
CA GLY A 309 -1.95 -55.45 -16.34
C GLY A 309 -0.84 -56.47 -16.06
N GLY A 310 0.39 -56.20 -16.52
CA GLY A 310 1.58 -57.00 -16.23
C GLY A 310 1.99 -56.98 -14.75
N ILE A 311 1.79 -55.85 -14.06
CA ILE A 311 2.04 -55.70 -12.61
C ILE A 311 0.98 -56.46 -11.79
N LEU A 312 -0.30 -56.35 -12.18
CA LEU A 312 -1.43 -57.00 -11.50
C LEU A 312 -1.39 -58.54 -11.63
N ASN A 313 -0.94 -59.05 -12.78
CA ASN A 313 -0.79 -60.50 -12.99
C ASN A 313 0.23 -61.17 -12.05
N LYS A 314 1.19 -60.41 -11.51
CA LYS A 314 2.21 -60.96 -10.59
C LYS A 314 1.80 -60.90 -9.12
N THR A 315 0.90 -59.98 -8.74
CA THR A 315 0.67 -59.63 -7.33
C THR A 315 -0.69 -60.04 -6.79
N ASN A 316 -1.72 -60.25 -7.64
CA ASN A 316 -3.06 -60.78 -7.29
C ASN A 316 -3.71 -60.19 -6.00
N ARG A 317 -3.30 -59.00 -5.52
CA ARG A 317 -3.85 -58.36 -4.32
C ARG A 317 -4.04 -56.87 -4.56
N PHE A 318 -5.27 -56.40 -4.33
CA PHE A 318 -5.55 -55.00 -4.07
C PHE A 318 -5.37 -54.77 -2.57
N ILE A 319 -4.45 -53.89 -2.17
CA ILE A 319 -4.37 -53.41 -0.80
C ILE A 319 -4.73 -51.93 -0.85
N SER A 320 -5.98 -51.61 -0.51
CA SER A 320 -6.38 -50.23 -0.22
C SER A 320 -5.71 -49.85 1.09
N ASP A 321 -4.69 -49.01 1.02
CA ASP A 321 -4.05 -48.45 2.20
C ASP A 321 -4.61 -47.04 2.43
N SER A 322 -5.24 -46.82 3.59
CA SER A 322 -5.79 -45.52 3.97
C SER A 322 -4.69 -44.59 4.50
N VAL A 323 -3.62 -44.42 3.73
CA VAL A 323 -2.61 -43.40 4.04
C VAL A 323 -3.14 -42.06 3.53
N LYS A 324 -3.19 -41.05 4.42
CA LYS A 324 -3.62 -39.68 4.09
C LYS A 324 -2.96 -39.24 2.76
N ASN A 325 -3.80 -38.92 1.78
CA ASN A 325 -3.48 -38.36 0.44
C ASN A 325 -3.35 -39.33 -0.76
N SER A 326 -3.77 -40.61 -0.66
CA SER A 326 -3.79 -41.53 -1.82
C SER A 326 -5.19 -42.08 -2.12
N LEU A 327 -5.59 -42.10 -3.40
CA LEU A 327 -6.85 -42.70 -3.88
C LEU A 327 -6.69 -44.19 -4.19
N LEU A 328 -5.52 -44.62 -4.68
CA LEU A 328 -5.22 -46.03 -4.97
C LEU A 328 -3.71 -46.30 -4.92
N SER A 329 -3.27 -47.38 -4.26
CA SER A 329 -1.88 -47.84 -4.29
C SER A 329 -1.80 -49.32 -4.64
N VAL A 330 -0.87 -49.70 -5.52
CA VAL A 330 -0.54 -51.09 -5.84
C VAL A 330 0.91 -51.35 -5.42
N LYS A 331 1.10 -52.32 -4.53
CA LYS A 331 2.40 -52.72 -3.98
C LYS A 331 2.84 -54.06 -4.58
N ASP A 332 4.15 -54.31 -4.61
CA ASP A 332 4.69 -55.63 -4.96
C ASP A 332 4.68 -56.60 -3.78
N ASP A 333 5.16 -57.81 -4.01
CA ASP A 333 5.32 -58.90 -3.03
C ASP A 333 6.34 -58.59 -1.91
N THR A 334 7.17 -57.56 -2.09
CA THR A 334 8.07 -57.00 -1.06
C THR A 334 7.48 -55.80 -0.33
N ASN A 335 6.19 -55.48 -0.56
CA ASN A 335 5.44 -54.37 0.02
C ASN A 335 5.90 -52.97 -0.42
N ASN A 336 6.68 -52.87 -1.52
CA ASN A 336 7.08 -51.61 -2.11
C ASN A 336 6.01 -51.10 -3.09
N THR A 337 5.69 -49.81 -3.04
CA THR A 337 4.71 -49.19 -3.97
C THR A 337 5.25 -49.18 -5.39
N ARG A 338 4.55 -49.85 -6.31
CA ARG A 338 4.89 -49.89 -7.74
C ARG A 338 4.02 -48.97 -8.58
N PHE A 339 2.79 -48.74 -8.15
CA PHE A 339 1.85 -47.82 -8.79
C PHE A 339 1.05 -47.07 -7.73
N LEU A 340 0.91 -45.76 -7.91
CA LEU A 340 0.19 -44.88 -6.97
C LEU A 340 -0.67 -43.88 -7.75
N VAL A 341 -1.94 -43.75 -7.36
CA VAL A 341 -2.83 -42.66 -7.74
C VAL A 341 -3.06 -41.81 -6.48
N SER A 342 -2.51 -40.60 -6.49
CA SER A 342 -2.67 -39.66 -5.37
C SER A 342 -4.08 -39.07 -5.33
N ALA A 343 -4.48 -38.51 -4.18
CA ALA A 343 -5.73 -37.75 -4.02
C ALA A 343 -5.84 -36.48 -4.88
N LYS A 344 -4.75 -36.10 -5.56
CA LYS A 344 -4.69 -35.00 -6.55
C LYS A 344 -4.60 -35.52 -7.99
N ASN A 345 -5.03 -36.76 -8.27
CA ASN A 345 -5.00 -37.41 -9.59
C ASN A 345 -3.62 -37.63 -10.25
N ASN A 346 -2.50 -37.42 -9.55
CA ASN A 346 -1.18 -37.79 -10.07
C ASN A 346 -0.96 -39.31 -10.08
N ILE A 347 -0.34 -39.84 -11.14
CA ILE A 347 0.04 -41.25 -11.30
C ILE A 347 1.56 -41.38 -11.16
N PHE A 348 2.04 -42.21 -10.22
CA PHE A 348 3.45 -42.54 -10.04
C PHE A 348 3.70 -44.03 -10.32
N CYS A 349 4.75 -44.34 -11.07
CA CYS A 349 5.20 -45.71 -11.33
C CYS A 349 6.72 -45.79 -11.19
N ASN A 350 7.20 -46.60 -10.25
CA ASN A 350 8.62 -46.60 -9.82
C ASN A 350 9.60 -47.19 -10.85
N ASP A 351 9.12 -47.92 -11.87
CA ASP A 351 10.00 -48.55 -12.86
C ASP A 351 10.27 -47.67 -14.11
N ILE A 352 9.85 -46.40 -14.10
CA ILE A 352 10.16 -45.43 -15.17
C ILE A 352 11.05 -44.32 -14.63
N VAL A 353 12.33 -44.64 -14.40
CA VAL A 353 13.40 -43.65 -14.30
C VAL A 353 14.40 -43.93 -15.40
N THR A 354 14.39 -43.12 -16.47
CA THR A 354 15.59 -42.95 -17.31
C THR A 354 15.91 -41.48 -17.52
N LYS A 355 17.20 -41.20 -17.37
CA LYS A 355 17.88 -39.90 -17.40
C LYS A 355 17.49 -39.02 -18.58
N LYS A 356 17.23 -37.75 -18.27
CA LYS A 356 17.68 -36.53 -19.00
C LYS A 356 17.83 -36.67 -20.53
N THR A 357 16.71 -36.82 -21.22
CA THR A 357 16.61 -36.43 -22.64
C THR A 357 15.21 -35.91 -22.91
N SER A 358 15.15 -34.69 -23.42
CA SER A 358 13.92 -33.98 -23.78
C SER A 358 12.97 -34.86 -24.61
N LEU A 359 11.70 -34.91 -24.20
CA LEU A 359 10.59 -35.59 -24.89
C LEU A 359 10.42 -35.17 -26.37
N SER A 360 11.07 -34.07 -26.78
CA SER A 360 11.03 -33.55 -28.16
C SER A 360 11.72 -34.44 -29.21
N LYS A 361 12.69 -35.29 -28.85
CA LYS A 361 13.36 -36.19 -29.83
C LYS A 361 12.69 -37.55 -30.02
N VAL A 362 11.67 -37.86 -29.23
CA VAL A 362 10.93 -39.13 -29.39
C VAL A 362 9.90 -38.99 -30.52
N ASP A 363 9.51 -37.78 -30.94
CA ASP A 363 8.54 -37.61 -32.04
C ASP A 363 9.14 -37.79 -33.44
N GLU A 364 10.43 -37.52 -33.63
CA GLU A 364 11.07 -37.63 -34.96
C GLU A 364 11.31 -39.07 -35.44
N ARG A 365 11.43 -40.05 -34.53
CA ARG A 365 11.63 -41.46 -34.92
C ARG A 365 10.33 -42.22 -35.21
N LEU A 366 9.17 -41.57 -35.07
CA LEU A 366 7.86 -42.22 -35.17
C LEU A 366 7.02 -41.72 -36.35
N SER A 367 7.58 -40.84 -37.19
CA SER A 367 6.89 -40.27 -38.36
C SER A 367 7.31 -40.85 -39.71
N SER A 368 8.27 -41.80 -39.79
CA SER A 368 8.86 -42.18 -41.09
C SER A 368 8.95 -43.66 -41.41
N THR A 369 8.25 -44.57 -40.74
CA THR A 369 8.15 -45.95 -41.24
C THR A 369 6.93 -46.69 -40.71
N GLU A 370 6.19 -47.36 -41.62
CA GLU A 370 5.24 -48.43 -41.31
C GLU A 370 5.93 -49.53 -40.49
N LYS A 371 5.90 -49.36 -39.18
CA LYS A 371 6.06 -50.33 -38.10
C LYS A 371 6.08 -49.51 -36.81
N THR A 372 4.96 -49.55 -36.10
CA THR A 372 4.89 -49.30 -34.65
C THR A 372 5.01 -47.83 -34.22
N VAL A 373 3.82 -47.22 -34.05
CA VAL A 373 3.43 -46.22 -33.04
C VAL A 373 3.55 -44.74 -33.41
N LYS A 374 2.61 -43.96 -32.86
CA LYS A 374 2.38 -42.50 -32.85
C LYS A 374 1.59 -41.87 -34.00
N ALA A 375 0.33 -42.27 -34.07
CA ALA A 375 -0.76 -41.31 -34.28
C ALA A 375 -1.44 -41.06 -32.91
N GLN A 376 -0.99 -39.98 -32.27
CA GLN A 376 -1.77 -39.04 -31.44
C GLN A 376 -3.18 -39.50 -31.02
N SER A 377 -3.24 -40.38 -30.03
CA SER A 377 -4.40 -40.73 -29.20
C SER A 377 -3.80 -41.62 -28.10
N LEU A 378 -3.75 -41.33 -26.81
CA LEU A 378 -4.76 -40.84 -25.88
C LEU A 378 -4.00 -40.34 -24.63
N LYS A 379 -3.67 -39.04 -24.58
CA LYS A 379 -3.42 -38.29 -23.33
C LYS A 379 -4.27 -37.01 -23.28
N TYR A 380 -5.35 -37.01 -24.06
CA TYR A 380 -6.19 -35.86 -24.35
C TYR A 380 -7.62 -36.01 -23.83
N LEU A 381 -7.98 -37.11 -23.13
CA LEU A 381 -9.40 -37.44 -22.92
C LEU A 381 -10.01 -37.04 -21.58
N ASP A 382 -9.22 -36.61 -20.58
CA ASP A 382 -9.76 -35.96 -19.37
C ASP A 382 -9.57 -34.43 -19.39
N HIS A 383 -8.93 -33.88 -20.43
CA HIS A 383 -8.78 -32.43 -20.61
C HIS A 383 -9.67 -31.86 -21.73
N VAL A 384 -10.41 -32.72 -22.47
CA VAL A 384 -11.26 -32.30 -23.60
C VAL A 384 -12.75 -32.66 -23.45
N LEU A 385 -13.18 -33.30 -22.35
CA LEU A 385 -14.61 -33.59 -22.13
C LEU A 385 -15.30 -32.81 -21.00
N THR A 386 -14.62 -31.77 -20.50
CA THR A 386 -15.29 -30.55 -20.01
C THR A 386 -15.04 -29.38 -20.98
N VAL A 387 -15.27 -29.60 -22.27
CA VAL A 387 -15.73 -28.52 -23.15
C VAL A 387 -17.25 -28.45 -22.88
N SER A 388 -17.86 -27.40 -22.37
CA SER A 388 -17.67 -25.98 -22.65
C SER A 388 -18.29 -25.11 -21.55
N LYS A 389 -17.44 -24.53 -20.71
CA LYS A 389 -17.45 -23.07 -20.59
C LYS A 389 -16.01 -22.66 -20.81
N ASN A 390 -15.79 -21.79 -21.78
CA ASN A 390 -14.47 -21.25 -22.09
C ASN A 390 -13.85 -20.67 -20.80
N GLU A 391 -12.99 -21.40 -20.08
CA GLU A 391 -12.15 -20.80 -19.05
C GLU A 391 -11.03 -20.06 -19.79
N GLN A 392 -11.39 -18.94 -20.42
CA GLN A 392 -10.44 -18.01 -21.00
C GLN A 392 -9.57 -17.47 -19.87
N ALA A 393 -8.27 -17.29 -20.13
CA ALA A 393 -7.39 -16.62 -19.18
C ALA A 393 -7.87 -15.21 -18.84
N MET A 394 -8.55 -14.60 -19.80
CA MET A 394 -9.25 -13.33 -19.71
C MET A 394 -10.74 -13.64 -19.70
N LEU A 395 -11.38 -13.56 -18.53
CA LEU A 395 -12.79 -13.95 -18.40
C LEU A 395 -13.72 -12.88 -18.98
N THR A 396 -13.35 -11.60 -18.82
CA THR A 396 -14.10 -10.46 -19.37
C THR A 396 -13.18 -9.24 -19.45
N GLU A 397 -13.11 -8.58 -20.62
CA GLU A 397 -12.66 -7.19 -20.77
C GLU A 397 -13.90 -6.31 -20.92
N THR A 398 -14.00 -5.24 -20.16
CA THR A 398 -15.13 -4.29 -20.26
C THR A 398 -14.64 -2.86 -20.13
N THR A 399 -15.11 -1.98 -21.02
CA THR A 399 -14.85 -0.55 -20.93
C THR A 399 -15.61 0.03 -19.73
N ILE A 400 -14.90 0.62 -18.78
CA ILE A 400 -15.46 1.26 -17.58
C ILE A 400 -15.69 2.75 -17.85
N PHE A 401 -14.72 3.40 -18.48
CA PHE A 401 -14.80 4.81 -18.89
C PHE A 401 -14.41 4.95 -20.36
N LEU A 402 -15.09 5.86 -21.05
CA LEU A 402 -14.80 6.27 -22.42
C LEU A 402 -14.72 7.80 -22.47
N GLU A 403 -13.75 8.37 -23.17
CA GLU A 403 -13.42 9.80 -23.20
C GLU A 403 -14.64 10.73 -23.33
N ASP A 404 -15.52 10.46 -24.30
CA ASP A 404 -16.71 11.28 -24.56
C ASP A 404 -17.83 11.11 -23.51
N SER A 405 -17.75 10.11 -22.64
CA SER A 405 -18.79 9.81 -21.64
C SER A 405 -18.55 10.48 -20.28
N VAL A 406 -17.42 11.16 -20.12
CA VAL A 406 -16.99 11.79 -18.86
C VAL A 406 -16.60 13.23 -19.16
N GLU A 407 -17.39 14.18 -18.65
CA GLU A 407 -17.13 15.62 -18.81
C GLU A 407 -16.86 16.09 -20.28
N ASN A 408 -17.20 15.30 -21.31
CA ASN A 408 -16.82 15.50 -22.72
C ASN A 408 -15.31 15.74 -22.92
N ARG A 409 -14.46 14.99 -22.20
CA ARG A 409 -13.01 15.17 -22.21
C ARG A 409 -12.33 14.31 -23.28
N LEU A 410 -11.07 14.64 -23.58
CA LEU A 410 -10.32 14.01 -24.67
C LEU A 410 -9.42 12.86 -24.21
N GLN A 411 -9.13 12.76 -22.90
CA GLN A 411 -8.17 11.78 -22.40
C GLN A 411 -8.51 11.24 -21.01
N LEU A 412 -8.20 9.97 -20.79
CA LEU A 412 -8.37 9.23 -19.53
C LEU A 412 -7.07 8.56 -19.08
N PHE A 413 -6.58 8.94 -17.89
CA PHE A 413 -5.28 8.52 -17.36
C PHE A 413 -5.37 7.94 -15.95
N SER A 414 -4.27 7.30 -15.52
CA SER A 414 -4.03 6.88 -14.13
C SER A 414 -5.22 6.14 -13.50
N PRO A 415 -5.70 5.03 -14.07
CA PRO A 415 -6.79 4.28 -13.48
C PRO A 415 -6.30 3.57 -12.23
N VAL A 416 -7.10 3.65 -11.17
CA VAL A 416 -6.78 3.11 -9.86
C VAL A 416 -7.99 2.37 -9.32
N VAL A 417 -7.78 1.21 -8.71
CA VAL A 417 -8.86 0.38 -8.16
C VAL A 417 -8.75 0.27 -6.64
N VAL A 418 -9.87 0.35 -5.93
CA VAL A 418 -9.94 -0.03 -4.51
C VAL A 418 -11.14 -0.92 -4.29
N ARG A 419 -10.95 -2.01 -3.54
CA ARG A 419 -12.04 -2.89 -3.14
C ARG A 419 -12.81 -2.26 -1.98
N ILE A 420 -14.13 -2.23 -2.11
CA ILE A 420 -15.05 -1.77 -1.07
C ILE A 420 -15.91 -2.91 -0.50
N ALA A 421 -16.16 -3.97 -1.27
CA ALA A 421 -16.72 -5.22 -0.77
C ALA A 421 -16.17 -6.40 -1.58
N LYS A 422 -16.48 -7.65 -1.19
CA LYS A 422 -15.95 -8.88 -1.80
C LYS A 422 -15.80 -8.81 -3.33
N ASN A 423 -16.84 -8.35 -4.03
CA ASN A 423 -16.85 -8.18 -5.49
C ASN A 423 -17.19 -6.75 -5.94
N LYS A 424 -17.04 -5.75 -5.07
CA LYS A 424 -17.43 -4.36 -5.35
C LYS A 424 -16.24 -3.43 -5.18
N TYR A 425 -16.05 -2.53 -6.13
CA TYR A 425 -14.87 -1.70 -6.26
C TYR A 425 -15.24 -0.25 -6.57
N LEU A 426 -14.37 0.69 -6.20
CA LEU A 426 -14.34 2.03 -6.79
C LEU A 426 -13.15 2.08 -7.76
N ILE A 427 -13.41 2.60 -8.95
CA ILE A 427 -12.41 2.80 -10.00
C ILE A 427 -12.29 4.29 -10.25
N PHE A 428 -11.12 4.84 -9.92
CA PHE A 428 -10.77 6.23 -10.14
C PHE A 428 -10.01 6.37 -11.45
N CYS A 429 -10.13 7.51 -12.11
CA CYS A 429 -9.22 7.91 -13.17
C CYS A 429 -9.22 9.43 -13.33
N GLU A 430 -8.23 9.93 -14.05
CA GLU A 430 -8.15 11.33 -14.42
C GLU A 430 -8.90 11.57 -15.72
N SER A 431 -9.70 12.63 -15.73
CA SER A 431 -10.51 13.11 -16.84
C SER A 431 -9.91 14.41 -17.35
N ARG A 432 -9.26 14.38 -18.53
CA ARG A 432 -8.39 15.48 -18.99
C ARG A 432 -8.86 16.13 -20.30
N ALA A 433 -8.90 17.47 -20.33
CA ALA A 433 -9.07 18.22 -21.59
C ALA A 433 -7.76 18.38 -22.40
N GLY A 434 -6.62 17.92 -21.87
CA GLY A 434 -5.31 18.00 -22.51
C GLY A 434 -4.29 17.07 -21.84
N GLY A 435 -3.00 17.34 -22.05
CA GLY A 435 -1.91 16.60 -21.40
C GLY A 435 -1.79 16.87 -19.89
N ASP A 436 -0.62 16.65 -19.31
CA ASP A 436 -0.35 16.84 -17.87
C ASP A 436 -0.58 18.29 -17.37
N PHE A 437 -0.75 19.24 -18.29
CA PHE A 437 -1.03 20.65 -18.00
C PHE A 437 -2.43 21.12 -18.41
N GLY A 438 -3.28 20.24 -18.92
CA GLY A 438 -4.67 20.60 -19.27
C GLY A 438 -5.58 20.70 -18.06
N ASP A 439 -6.87 20.95 -18.29
CA ASP A 439 -7.88 20.91 -17.25
C ASP A 439 -8.12 19.45 -16.82
N ILE A 440 -7.80 19.11 -15.55
CA ILE A 440 -7.91 17.74 -15.03
C ILE A 440 -8.83 17.66 -13.81
N SER A 441 -9.79 16.74 -13.87
CA SER A 441 -10.62 16.31 -12.76
C SER A 441 -10.31 14.85 -12.39
N VAL A 442 -10.48 14.48 -11.12
CA VAL A 442 -10.49 13.09 -10.67
C VAL A 442 -11.93 12.61 -10.59
N VAL A 443 -12.25 11.59 -11.38
CA VAL A 443 -13.57 10.97 -11.43
C VAL A 443 -13.52 9.53 -10.96
N TYR A 444 -14.66 8.99 -10.55
CA TYR A 444 -14.76 7.59 -10.17
C TYR A 444 -16.10 6.95 -10.52
N LYS A 445 -16.10 5.62 -10.62
CA LYS A 445 -17.29 4.78 -10.78
C LYS A 445 -17.27 3.64 -9.78
N THR A 446 -18.44 3.23 -9.33
CA THR A 446 -18.62 1.97 -8.64
C THR A 446 -18.73 0.85 -9.66
N VAL A 447 -17.95 -0.22 -9.46
CA VAL A 447 -17.94 -1.41 -10.32
C VAL A 447 -18.20 -2.64 -9.46
N THR A 448 -19.16 -3.46 -9.87
CA THR A 448 -19.42 -4.78 -9.25
C THR A 448 -19.05 -5.87 -10.24
N VAL A 449 -18.19 -6.80 -9.81
CA VAL A 449 -17.89 -8.03 -10.56
C VAL A 449 -18.98 -9.04 -10.24
N ASN A 450 -19.82 -9.36 -11.22
CA ASN A 450 -20.92 -10.30 -11.05
C ASN A 450 -20.40 -11.75 -10.95
N SER A 451 -21.27 -12.69 -10.59
CA SER A 451 -20.89 -14.11 -10.46
C SER A 451 -20.45 -14.79 -11.76
N ASP A 452 -20.78 -14.20 -12.91
CA ASP A 452 -20.34 -14.62 -14.24
C ASP A 452 -19.12 -13.82 -14.73
N TYR A 453 -18.50 -13.02 -13.84
CA TYR A 453 -17.37 -12.12 -14.10
C TYR A 453 -17.65 -10.94 -15.04
N SER A 454 -18.90 -10.72 -15.44
CA SER A 454 -19.33 -9.48 -16.08
C SER A 454 -19.26 -8.30 -15.09
N LEU A 455 -19.15 -7.07 -15.62
CA LEU A 455 -19.07 -5.87 -14.80
C LEU A 455 -20.40 -5.09 -14.82
N SER A 456 -20.95 -4.84 -13.64
CA SER A 456 -22.01 -3.85 -13.43
C SER A 456 -21.37 -2.51 -13.06
N ILE A 457 -21.64 -1.46 -13.82
CA ILE A 457 -20.91 -0.17 -13.75
C ILE A 457 -21.89 0.97 -13.46
N SER A 458 -21.61 1.80 -12.46
CA SER A 458 -22.43 2.98 -12.14
C SER A 458 -22.17 4.16 -13.09
N ASN A 459 -23.00 5.20 -12.96
CA ASN A 459 -22.64 6.53 -13.44
C ASN A 459 -21.36 7.02 -12.75
N TYR A 460 -20.63 7.91 -13.43
CA TYR A 460 -19.44 8.51 -12.82
C TYR A 460 -19.84 9.57 -11.79
N SER A 461 -18.93 9.82 -10.86
CA SER A 461 -18.97 10.93 -9.90
C SER A 461 -17.63 11.64 -9.93
N ILE A 462 -17.62 12.91 -9.54
CA ILE A 462 -16.39 13.71 -9.47
C ILE A 462 -15.93 13.71 -8.02
N LEU A 463 -14.72 13.19 -7.76
CA LEU A 463 -14.10 13.26 -6.44
C LEU A 463 -13.51 14.65 -6.20
N ALA A 464 -12.75 15.14 -7.18
CA ALA A 464 -12.06 16.42 -7.16
C ALA A 464 -12.16 17.05 -8.55
N ASN A 465 -12.79 18.22 -8.63
CA ASN A 465 -13.11 18.86 -9.90
C ASN A 465 -11.96 19.79 -10.33
N ASN A 466 -11.83 19.96 -11.64
CA ASN A 466 -11.20 21.15 -12.17
C ASN A 466 -12.09 22.37 -11.86
N GLU A 467 -11.67 23.24 -10.96
CA GLU A 467 -12.50 24.36 -10.50
C GLU A 467 -11.69 25.66 -10.33
N ASN A 468 -12.40 26.79 -10.37
CA ASN A 468 -11.87 28.08 -9.96
C ASN A 468 -12.44 28.43 -8.58
N VAL A 469 -11.58 28.46 -7.55
CA VAL A 469 -11.95 28.88 -6.20
C VAL A 469 -11.33 30.24 -5.94
N ASN A 470 -12.16 31.24 -5.61
CA ASN A 470 -11.72 32.61 -5.33
C ASN A 470 -10.83 33.23 -6.42
N GLY A 471 -11.12 32.93 -7.69
CA GLY A 471 -10.34 33.42 -8.84
C GLY A 471 -9.04 32.66 -9.12
N VAL A 472 -8.77 31.59 -8.37
CA VAL A 472 -7.62 30.70 -8.57
C VAL A 472 -8.10 29.37 -9.16
N GLY A 473 -7.59 29.03 -10.34
CA GLY A 473 -7.92 27.77 -11.01
C GLY A 473 -7.08 26.60 -10.52
N PHE A 474 -7.69 25.41 -10.48
CA PHE A 474 -7.04 24.18 -10.02
C PHE A 474 -7.23 22.99 -10.95
N ASP A 475 -6.22 22.12 -11.02
CA ASP A 475 -6.25 20.80 -11.66
C ASP A 475 -5.97 19.70 -10.62
N CYS A 476 -6.64 18.56 -10.73
CA CYS A 476 -6.51 17.46 -9.78
C CYS A 476 -6.05 16.17 -10.47
N TYR A 477 -4.94 15.57 -10.07
CA TYR A 477 -4.37 14.38 -10.73
C TYR A 477 -3.55 13.50 -9.78
N ASN A 478 -2.99 12.40 -10.30
CA ASN A 478 -2.18 11.42 -9.56
C ASN A 478 -2.90 10.84 -8.34
N THR A 479 -3.96 10.09 -8.59
CA THR A 479 -4.75 9.49 -7.52
C THR A 479 -4.03 8.30 -6.89
N CYS A 480 -3.96 8.26 -5.56
CA CYS A 480 -3.54 7.10 -4.78
C CYS A 480 -4.64 6.75 -3.78
N VAL A 481 -4.97 5.48 -3.57
CA VAL A 481 -6.12 5.09 -2.72
C VAL A 481 -5.81 3.94 -1.79
N ILE A 482 -6.52 3.89 -0.67
CA ILE A 482 -6.54 2.75 0.25
C ILE A 482 -7.92 2.61 0.88
N LYS A 483 -8.34 1.35 1.12
CA LYS A 483 -9.38 1.03 2.11
C LYS A 483 -8.69 0.44 3.34
N THR A 484 -8.82 1.11 4.46
CA THR A 484 -8.24 0.70 5.74
C THR A 484 -9.00 -0.46 6.36
N ILE A 485 -8.40 -1.12 7.34
CA ILE A 485 -9.00 -2.21 8.13
C ILE A 485 -10.26 -1.72 8.87
N SER A 486 -10.34 -0.44 9.24
CA SER A 486 -11.54 0.14 9.85
C SER A 486 -12.69 0.35 8.85
N GLY A 487 -12.48 0.08 7.56
CA GLY A 487 -13.44 0.29 6.49
C GLY A 487 -13.38 1.67 5.85
N ARG A 488 -12.63 2.62 6.42
CA ARG A 488 -12.45 3.96 5.85
C ARG A 488 -11.67 3.91 4.55
N ILE A 489 -12.15 4.62 3.54
CA ILE A 489 -11.44 4.86 2.28
C ILE A 489 -10.71 6.19 2.40
N ILE A 490 -9.44 6.23 2.03
CA ILE A 490 -8.65 7.46 1.91
C ILE A 490 -8.17 7.56 0.46
N VAL A 491 -8.51 8.67 -0.20
CA VAL A 491 -8.03 8.98 -1.55
C VAL A 491 -7.12 10.19 -1.47
N TYR A 492 -5.87 10.01 -1.88
CA TYR A 492 -4.88 11.05 -2.04
C TYR A 492 -4.83 11.50 -3.49
N TYR A 493 -4.61 12.79 -3.72
CA TYR A 493 -4.39 13.36 -5.06
C TYR A 493 -3.58 14.64 -4.96
N THR A 494 -3.06 15.08 -6.09
CA THR A 494 -2.33 16.35 -6.20
C THR A 494 -3.22 17.40 -6.81
N LYS A 495 -3.30 18.57 -6.18
CA LYS A 495 -4.03 19.74 -6.67
C LYS A 495 -3.03 20.82 -7.10
N ARG A 496 -3.05 21.19 -8.37
CA ARG A 496 -2.12 22.15 -8.98
C ARG A 496 -2.81 23.46 -9.30
N PHE A 497 -2.14 24.56 -9.01
CA PHE A 497 -2.62 25.92 -9.28
C PHE A 497 -2.36 26.30 -10.76
N LYS A 498 -3.41 26.70 -11.49
CA LYS A 498 -3.34 27.05 -12.93
C LYS A 498 -2.54 28.31 -13.23
N SER A 499 -2.39 29.23 -12.26
CA SER A 499 -1.66 30.49 -12.45
C SER A 499 -0.14 30.30 -12.60
N HIS A 500 0.36 29.08 -12.49
CA HIS A 500 1.77 28.76 -12.57
C HIS A 500 2.02 27.79 -13.72
N GLU A 501 2.76 28.23 -14.74
CA GLU A 501 3.23 27.38 -15.85
C GLU A 501 4.28 26.32 -15.43
N THR A 502 4.53 26.16 -14.13
CA THR A 502 5.57 25.31 -13.55
C THR A 502 5.03 24.53 -12.33
N PHE A 503 5.71 23.43 -11.94
CA PHE A 503 5.41 22.63 -10.74
C PHE A 503 5.71 23.37 -9.40
N THR A 504 5.44 24.68 -9.32
CA THR A 504 5.81 25.56 -8.20
C THR A 504 4.84 25.49 -7.03
N SER A 505 3.56 25.22 -7.29
CA SER A 505 2.48 25.28 -6.29
C SER A 505 1.60 24.04 -6.45
N LEU A 506 1.80 23.06 -5.57
CA LEU A 506 1.09 21.78 -5.56
C LEU A 506 0.63 21.47 -4.13
N ASP A 507 -0.66 21.26 -3.96
CA ASP A 507 -1.23 20.76 -2.72
C ASP A 507 -1.39 19.25 -2.80
N PHE A 508 -0.74 18.54 -1.89
CA PHE A 508 -1.00 17.13 -1.65
C PHE A 508 -2.23 17.01 -0.76
N CYS A 509 -3.32 16.56 -1.36
CA CYS A 509 -4.65 16.56 -0.76
C CYS A 509 -5.10 15.14 -0.44
N CYS A 510 -6.02 15.01 0.52
CA CYS A 510 -6.80 13.80 0.68
C CYS A 510 -8.27 14.08 0.96
N LYS A 511 -9.11 13.11 0.59
CA LYS A 511 -10.51 12.99 1.00
C LYS A 511 -10.74 11.59 1.58
N THR A 512 -11.69 11.50 2.50
CA THR A 512 -12.05 10.23 3.15
C THR A 512 -13.52 9.91 2.96
N SER A 513 -13.85 8.62 2.97
CA SER A 513 -15.23 8.13 2.98
C SER A 513 -15.36 7.00 3.99
N ASP A 514 -16.39 7.09 4.82
CA ASP A 514 -16.74 6.08 5.83
C ASP A 514 -17.99 5.26 5.41
N ASP A 515 -18.49 5.46 4.19
CA ASP A 515 -19.72 4.87 3.63
C ASP A 515 -19.51 4.27 2.23
N ASP A 516 -18.33 3.67 2.00
CA ASP A 516 -17.96 2.99 0.76
C ASP A 516 -18.02 3.86 -0.52
N GLY A 517 -17.70 5.14 -0.37
CA GLY A 517 -17.61 6.13 -1.46
C GLY A 517 -18.95 6.74 -1.87
N ALA A 518 -19.98 6.60 -1.04
CA ALA A 518 -21.27 7.26 -1.25
C ALA A 518 -21.19 8.75 -0.94
N THR A 519 -20.46 9.13 0.12
CA THR A 519 -20.14 10.51 0.47
C THR A 519 -18.64 10.66 0.75
N TRP A 520 -18.15 11.90 0.65
CA TRP A 520 -16.74 12.24 0.86
C TRP A 520 -16.63 13.39 1.86
N SER A 521 -15.62 13.31 2.73
CA SER A 521 -15.24 14.41 3.62
C SER A 521 -14.85 15.67 2.84
N ALA A 522 -14.76 16.78 3.56
CA ALA A 522 -14.03 17.95 3.06
C ALA A 522 -12.59 17.57 2.68
N GLU A 523 -12.05 18.28 1.69
CA GLU A 523 -10.66 18.16 1.26
C GLU A 523 -9.73 18.59 2.41
N ARG A 524 -8.69 17.80 2.65
CA ARG A 524 -7.61 18.12 3.58
C ARG A 524 -6.31 18.29 2.83
N VAL A 525 -5.69 19.46 2.93
CA VAL A 525 -4.34 19.72 2.45
C VAL A 525 -3.34 19.22 3.51
N LEU A 526 -2.41 18.36 3.10
CA LEU A 526 -1.46 17.69 4.02
C LEU A 526 -0.06 18.33 4.02
N ASN A 527 0.17 19.35 3.19
CA ASN A 527 1.50 19.95 2.99
C ASN A 527 2.16 20.43 4.28
N ASN A 528 1.39 21.01 5.20
CA ASN A 528 1.87 21.56 6.47
C ASN A 528 2.44 20.51 7.45
N GLN A 529 2.24 19.22 7.18
CA GLN A 529 2.78 18.13 7.99
C GLN A 529 4.23 17.79 7.60
N PHE A 530 4.71 18.31 6.47
CA PHE A 530 6.05 18.01 5.96
C PHE A 530 7.01 19.14 6.33
N PRO A 531 8.24 18.83 6.80
CA PRO A 531 9.24 19.85 7.07
C PRO A 531 9.50 20.72 5.83
N ASP A 532 9.84 22.00 6.01
CA ASP A 532 10.22 22.91 4.92
C ASP A 532 9.11 23.12 3.86
N TYR A 533 7.84 22.90 4.20
CA TYR A 533 6.71 23.09 3.26
C TYR A 533 6.67 24.52 2.70
N GLU A 534 7.07 25.51 3.49
CA GLU A 534 7.15 26.93 3.09
C GLU A 534 8.28 27.18 2.07
N THR A 535 9.29 26.32 2.04
CA THR A 535 10.56 26.57 1.35
C THR A 535 10.90 25.51 0.30
N ARG A 536 9.90 25.01 -0.45
CA ARG A 536 10.07 24.32 -1.76
C ARG A 536 10.04 22.78 -1.75
N ARG A 537 9.12 22.16 -1.00
CA ARG A 537 8.74 20.74 -1.24
C ARG A 537 7.43 20.66 -2.00
N PHE A 538 7.38 19.87 -3.05
CA PHE A 538 6.11 19.40 -3.59
C PHE A 538 6.05 17.88 -3.51
N VAL A 539 4.88 17.38 -3.13
CA VAL A 539 4.59 15.97 -2.93
C VAL A 539 3.53 15.57 -3.94
N LEU A 540 3.81 14.54 -4.72
CA LEU A 540 2.85 13.88 -5.58
C LEU A 540 2.60 12.48 -5.06
N ALA A 541 1.33 12.04 -5.11
CA ALA A 541 1.02 10.64 -4.91
C ALA A 541 1.63 9.81 -6.06
N GLY A 542 2.21 8.66 -5.75
CA GLY A 542 2.45 7.61 -6.73
C GLY A 542 1.10 7.03 -7.14
N PRO A 543 0.65 7.22 -8.40
CA PRO A 543 -0.68 6.78 -8.79
C PRO A 543 -0.81 5.26 -8.63
N GLY A 544 -1.91 4.80 -8.04
CA GLY A 544 -2.11 3.40 -7.66
C GLY A 544 -2.61 3.27 -6.21
N LYS A 545 -2.05 2.33 -5.44
CA LYS A 545 -2.52 2.05 -4.08
C LYS A 545 -1.52 2.41 -3.00
N ALA A 546 -2.07 2.91 -1.89
CA ALA A 546 -1.43 2.83 -0.59
C ALA A 546 -1.81 1.50 0.08
N ILE A 547 -1.00 1.04 1.03
CA ILE A 547 -1.23 -0.22 1.75
C ILE A 547 -1.29 0.04 3.25
N GLN A 548 -2.01 -0.83 3.97
CA GLN A 548 -1.96 -0.89 5.43
C GLN A 548 -1.25 -2.19 5.80
N LEU A 549 -0.19 -2.10 6.59
CA LEU A 549 0.62 -3.26 6.96
C LEU A 549 -0.19 -4.21 7.82
N ARG A 550 -0.10 -5.51 7.55
CA ARG A 550 -0.85 -6.56 8.26
C ARG A 550 0.02 -7.36 9.22
N HIS A 551 1.34 -7.30 9.05
CA HIS A 551 2.29 -8.15 9.77
C HIS A 551 3.32 -7.34 10.57
N GLY A 552 3.93 -8.00 11.55
CA GLY A 552 5.09 -7.49 12.28
C GLY A 552 4.78 -6.33 13.24
N LYS A 553 5.85 -5.65 13.68
CA LYS A 553 5.80 -4.56 14.68
C LYS A 553 4.98 -3.35 14.24
N TYR A 554 4.92 -3.11 12.93
CA TYR A 554 4.28 -1.93 12.34
C TYR A 554 2.91 -2.25 11.73
N LYS A 555 2.28 -3.32 12.19
CA LYS A 555 0.90 -3.65 11.82
C LYS A 555 0.00 -2.42 12.02
N ASP A 556 -0.96 -2.26 11.11
CA ASP A 556 -1.94 -1.18 11.04
C ASP A 556 -1.38 0.17 10.56
N ARG A 557 -0.06 0.32 10.35
CA ARG A 557 0.53 1.49 9.68
C ARG A 557 0.07 1.60 8.23
N ILE A 558 -0.34 2.80 7.82
CA ILE A 558 -0.59 3.14 6.42
C ILE A 558 0.71 3.60 5.78
N VAL A 559 0.99 3.07 4.58
CA VAL A 559 2.17 3.39 3.77
C VAL A 559 1.69 3.91 2.42
N VAL A 560 1.98 5.18 2.13
CA VAL A 560 1.59 5.85 0.89
C VAL A 560 2.84 6.06 0.02
N PRO A 561 2.90 5.49 -1.20
CA PRO A 561 3.99 5.75 -2.13
C PRO A 561 3.84 7.15 -2.72
N CYS A 562 4.90 7.97 -2.65
CA CYS A 562 4.93 9.34 -3.11
C CYS A 562 6.21 9.64 -3.89
N TYR A 563 6.22 10.76 -4.62
CA TYR A 563 7.43 11.29 -5.24
C TYR A 563 7.40 12.80 -5.35
N GLY A 564 8.57 13.42 -5.48
CA GLY A 564 8.67 14.88 -5.53
C GLY A 564 10.10 15.36 -5.36
N ALA A 565 10.27 16.67 -5.17
CA ALA A 565 11.55 17.28 -4.81
C ALA A 565 11.59 17.51 -3.30
N LEU A 566 12.38 16.71 -2.58
CA LEU A 566 12.51 16.78 -1.11
C LEU A 566 13.72 17.57 -0.62
N ASP A 567 14.66 17.91 -1.51
CA ASP A 567 15.92 18.59 -1.18
C ASP A 567 15.90 20.10 -1.46
N GLY A 568 14.73 20.65 -1.82
CA GLY A 568 14.57 22.07 -2.11
C GLY A 568 15.24 22.52 -3.41
N SER A 569 15.66 21.60 -4.29
CA SER A 569 16.23 21.91 -5.61
C SER A 569 15.15 22.41 -6.58
N TYR A 570 14.70 23.63 -6.35
CA TYR A 570 13.72 24.34 -7.17
C TYR A 570 14.37 25.50 -7.95
N PRO A 571 14.03 25.73 -9.23
CA PRO A 571 13.06 25.00 -10.06
C PRO A 571 13.54 23.62 -10.49
N VAL A 572 12.59 22.68 -10.54
CA VAL A 572 12.79 21.36 -11.15
C VAL A 572 12.88 21.56 -12.65
N SER A 573 14.11 21.72 -13.15
CA SER A 573 14.40 21.96 -14.56
C SER A 573 14.56 20.66 -15.36
N SER A 574 14.59 19.51 -14.68
CA SER A 574 14.67 18.20 -15.34
C SER A 574 14.12 17.06 -14.46
N ALA A 575 13.78 15.94 -15.10
CA ALA A 575 13.35 14.71 -14.41
C ALA A 575 14.40 14.12 -13.43
N GLY A 576 15.64 14.61 -13.47
CA GLY A 576 16.74 14.16 -12.60
C GLY A 576 16.74 14.75 -11.19
N GLN A 577 15.72 15.53 -10.82
CA GLN A 577 15.57 16.18 -9.51
C GLN A 577 14.36 15.65 -8.71
N LEU A 578 13.72 14.56 -9.18
CA LEU A 578 12.64 13.89 -8.47
C LEU A 578 13.16 12.66 -7.73
N GLN A 579 12.62 12.42 -6.54
CA GLN A 579 12.89 11.23 -5.76
C GLN A 579 11.58 10.65 -5.24
N SER A 580 11.39 9.33 -5.39
CA SER A 580 10.31 8.60 -4.74
C SER A 580 10.59 8.44 -3.25
N PHE A 581 9.55 8.48 -2.42
CA PHE A 581 9.62 8.25 -0.99
C PHE A 581 8.31 7.69 -0.46
N LEU A 582 8.30 7.27 0.80
CA LEU A 582 7.11 6.77 1.49
C LEU A 582 6.61 7.82 2.49
N LEU A 583 5.28 8.01 2.55
CA LEU A 583 4.64 8.64 3.70
C LEU A 583 4.07 7.55 4.61
N LEU A 584 4.25 7.72 5.92
CA LEU A 584 3.85 6.75 6.94
C LEU A 584 2.84 7.41 7.89
N SER A 585 1.71 6.76 8.12
CA SER A 585 0.72 7.14 9.13
C SER A 585 0.47 5.99 10.10
N ASP A 586 0.59 6.30 11.39
CA ASP A 586 0.38 5.36 12.50
C ASP A 586 -0.97 5.61 13.23
N ASP A 587 -1.81 6.52 12.72
CA ASP A 587 -3.01 7.05 13.38
C ASP A 587 -4.23 7.04 12.45
N ASN A 588 -4.34 5.99 11.62
CA ASN A 588 -5.43 5.79 10.66
C ASN A 588 -5.62 6.97 9.67
N GLY A 589 -4.50 7.55 9.23
CA GLY A 589 -4.46 8.56 8.17
C GLY A 589 -4.67 9.99 8.64
N GLN A 590 -4.54 10.27 9.94
CA GLN A 590 -4.70 11.62 10.49
C GLN A 590 -3.43 12.44 10.31
N THR A 591 -2.26 11.87 10.60
CA THR A 591 -0.96 12.51 10.41
C THR A 591 0.01 11.63 9.65
N TYR A 592 0.91 12.24 8.90
CA TYR A 592 1.90 11.58 8.06
C TYR A 592 3.30 12.11 8.34
N LYS A 593 4.27 11.21 8.36
CA LYS A 593 5.71 11.54 8.35
C LYS A 593 6.37 10.98 7.10
N ILE A 594 7.43 11.65 6.65
CA ILE A 594 8.28 11.15 5.57
C ILE A 594 9.10 9.97 6.11
N GLY A 595 8.97 8.81 5.48
CA GLY A 595 9.75 7.61 5.72
C GLY A 595 10.89 7.45 4.72
N ALA A 596 11.07 6.22 4.25
CA ALA A 596 12.16 5.84 3.37
C ALA A 596 12.12 6.63 2.06
N LYS A 597 13.30 7.08 1.61
CA LYS A 597 13.51 7.71 0.31
C LYS A 597 14.23 6.72 -0.59
N SER A 598 13.82 6.62 -1.84
CA SER A 598 14.49 5.77 -2.82
C SER A 598 15.93 6.23 -3.01
N LYS A 599 16.88 5.30 -3.00
CA LYS A 599 18.28 5.59 -3.34
C LYS A 599 18.48 5.93 -4.83
N VAL A 600 17.44 5.82 -5.65
CA VAL A 600 17.43 6.25 -7.05
C VAL A 600 16.99 7.72 -7.14
N HIS A 601 17.93 8.65 -7.30
CA HIS A 601 17.67 10.09 -7.34
C HIS A 601 17.00 10.61 -8.64
N THR A 602 16.62 9.71 -9.54
CA THR A 602 15.87 10.00 -10.77
C THR A 602 14.54 9.24 -10.80
N SER A 603 14.06 8.81 -9.64
CA SER A 603 12.83 8.03 -9.48
C SER A 603 11.60 8.94 -9.40
N ASN A 604 10.46 8.44 -9.89
CA ASN A 604 9.20 9.18 -9.86
C ASN A 604 8.03 8.30 -9.38
N GLU A 605 7.10 7.94 -10.26
CA GLU A 605 5.93 7.14 -9.90
C GLU A 605 6.36 5.82 -9.28
N CYS A 606 5.68 5.43 -8.23
CA CYS A 606 6.09 4.31 -7.41
C CYS A 606 4.89 3.58 -6.84
N ALA A 607 5.13 2.34 -6.42
CA ALA A 607 4.13 1.46 -5.84
C ALA A 607 4.77 0.65 -4.71
N VAL A 608 3.93 0.15 -3.80
CA VAL A 608 4.35 -0.66 -2.65
C VAL A 608 3.52 -1.93 -2.52
N ALA A 609 4.14 -2.99 -2.03
CA ALA A 609 3.44 -4.19 -1.57
C ALA A 609 4.10 -4.73 -0.31
N GLU A 610 3.30 -5.32 0.58
CA GLU A 610 3.78 -5.98 1.79
C GLU A 610 4.03 -7.47 1.50
N THR A 611 5.20 -7.98 1.86
CA THR A 611 5.49 -9.41 1.81
C THR A 611 4.82 -10.15 2.97
N THR A 612 4.75 -11.48 2.89
CA THR A 612 4.24 -12.30 4.01
C THR A 612 5.15 -12.28 5.25
N ALA A 613 6.38 -11.76 5.13
CA ALA A 613 7.26 -11.54 6.28
C ALA A 613 7.00 -10.18 6.96
N GLY A 614 6.20 -9.29 6.36
CA GLY A 614 5.96 -7.92 6.83
C GLY A 614 6.93 -6.88 6.28
N ASP A 615 7.81 -7.28 5.36
CA ASP A 615 8.69 -6.34 4.66
C ASP A 615 7.93 -5.58 3.58
N ILE A 616 8.31 -4.33 3.32
CA ILE A 616 7.72 -3.52 2.25
C ILE A 616 8.64 -3.57 1.04
N ILE A 617 8.09 -3.97 -0.09
CA ILE A 617 8.74 -3.85 -1.39
C ILE A 617 8.36 -2.49 -1.97
N PHE A 618 9.36 -1.63 -2.13
CA PHE A 618 9.22 -0.32 -2.72
C PHE A 618 9.70 -0.35 -4.17
N MET A 619 8.75 -0.28 -5.10
CA MET A 619 9.02 -0.33 -6.53
C MET A 619 8.91 1.06 -7.13
N THR A 620 9.93 1.49 -7.87
CA THR A 620 9.97 2.82 -8.48
C THR A 620 10.16 2.76 -9.98
N ARG A 621 9.40 3.59 -10.69
CA ARG A 621 9.66 3.95 -12.09
C ARG A 621 10.91 4.85 -12.11
N ASN A 622 11.79 4.57 -13.05
CA ASN A 622 13.00 5.34 -13.28
C ASN A 622 13.02 5.83 -14.75
N ALA A 623 13.85 6.83 -15.05
CA ALA A 623 14.15 7.29 -16.41
C ALA A 623 14.82 6.22 -17.29
N THR A 624 15.32 5.13 -16.69
CA THR A 624 15.81 3.93 -17.39
C THR A 624 14.66 2.98 -17.73
N ALA A 625 14.81 2.11 -18.74
CA ALA A 625 13.82 1.07 -19.11
C ALA A 625 13.66 -0.09 -18.08
N TYR A 626 14.08 0.15 -16.83
CA TYR A 626 14.07 -0.80 -15.74
C TYR A 626 13.41 -0.15 -14.52
N LYS A 627 12.58 -0.93 -13.84
CA LYS A 627 12.04 -0.56 -12.52
C LYS A 627 13.06 -0.90 -11.45
N SER A 628 13.18 -0.05 -10.45
CA SER A 628 13.97 -0.33 -9.25
C SER A 628 13.10 -0.98 -8.17
N ILE A 629 13.69 -1.88 -7.41
CA ILE A 629 13.13 -2.49 -6.21
C ILE A 629 14.09 -2.26 -5.05
N GLU A 630 13.53 -1.73 -3.97
CA GLU A 630 14.18 -1.56 -2.68
C GLU A 630 13.30 -2.20 -1.60
N ILE A 631 13.90 -2.84 -0.60
CA ILE A 631 13.15 -3.53 0.47
C ILE A 631 13.33 -2.76 1.78
N SER A 632 12.22 -2.49 2.46
CA SER A 632 12.21 -1.96 3.82
C SER A 632 11.78 -3.05 4.80
N ILE A 633 12.62 -3.29 5.81
CA ILE A 633 12.38 -4.28 6.89
C ILE A 633 12.00 -3.61 8.22
N ASP A 634 11.82 -2.29 8.21
CA ASP A 634 11.57 -1.45 9.40
C ASP A 634 10.24 -0.67 9.31
N GLY A 635 9.29 -1.21 8.56
CA GLY A 635 7.96 -0.62 8.40
C GLY A 635 7.96 0.67 7.59
N GLY A 636 8.89 0.80 6.64
CA GLY A 636 8.94 1.89 5.66
C GLY A 636 9.77 3.09 6.11
N GLN A 637 10.58 2.97 7.17
CA GLN A 637 11.41 4.07 7.66
C GLN A 637 12.70 4.22 6.85
N THR A 638 13.32 3.11 6.47
CA THR A 638 14.51 3.09 5.59
C THR A 638 14.38 2.00 4.52
N THR A 639 15.17 2.13 3.45
CA THR A 639 15.29 1.10 2.40
C THR A 639 16.68 0.48 2.37
N GLY A 640 16.71 -0.82 2.08
CA GLY A 640 17.91 -1.59 1.77
C GLY A 640 18.53 -1.24 0.42
N ASP A 641 19.30 -2.15 -0.15
CA ASP A 641 19.99 -1.89 -1.43
C ASP A 641 19.04 -1.86 -2.63
N VAL A 642 19.44 -1.08 -3.64
CA VAL A 642 18.70 -0.98 -4.90
C VAL A 642 18.99 -2.18 -5.78
N SER A 643 17.92 -2.84 -6.22
CA SER A 643 17.96 -3.81 -7.32
C SER A 643 17.19 -3.27 -8.52
N PHE A 644 17.60 -3.65 -9.73
CA PHE A 644 16.89 -3.26 -10.97
C PHE A 644 16.31 -4.50 -11.64
N LEU A 645 15.01 -4.46 -11.94
CA LEU A 645 14.32 -5.46 -12.74
C LEU A 645 14.75 -5.34 -14.20
N LYS A 646 15.83 -6.05 -14.57
CA LYS A 646 16.42 -6.03 -15.91
C LYS A 646 15.76 -6.97 -16.91
N ASP A 647 15.20 -8.07 -16.43
CA ASP A 647 14.38 -8.99 -17.21
C ASP A 647 13.04 -9.13 -16.47
N PRO A 648 11.93 -8.66 -17.06
CA PRO A 648 11.79 -8.12 -18.42
C PRO A 648 12.18 -6.64 -18.55
N VAL A 649 12.61 -6.23 -19.74
CA VAL A 649 12.65 -4.80 -20.14
C VAL A 649 11.21 -4.29 -20.18
N MET A 650 10.95 -3.13 -19.58
CA MET A 650 9.60 -2.58 -19.44
C MET A 650 9.53 -1.11 -19.85
N ALA A 651 8.30 -0.62 -20.07
CA ALA A 651 8.06 0.79 -20.33
C ALA A 651 8.45 1.67 -19.14
N VAL A 652 8.88 2.89 -19.43
CA VAL A 652 8.92 3.97 -18.46
C VAL A 652 7.47 4.42 -18.17
N CYS A 653 6.77 3.67 -17.31
CA CYS A 653 5.36 3.86 -16.93
C CYS A 653 5.10 3.40 -15.49
N GLN A 654 4.07 3.95 -14.85
CA GLN A 654 3.50 3.39 -13.62
C GLN A 654 3.01 1.96 -13.85
N SER A 655 3.00 1.17 -12.77
CA SER A 655 2.53 -0.21 -12.76
C SER A 655 1.64 -0.49 -11.57
N GLY A 656 0.64 -1.35 -11.80
CA GLY A 656 -0.10 -1.97 -10.72
C GLY A 656 0.80 -2.92 -9.95
N PHE A 657 0.63 -2.97 -8.63
CA PHE A 657 1.43 -3.84 -7.77
C PHE A 657 0.60 -4.30 -6.58
N ALA A 658 0.50 -5.61 -6.37
CA ALA A 658 -0.28 -6.19 -5.29
C ALA A 658 0.37 -7.47 -4.75
N GLN A 659 0.11 -7.76 -3.47
CA GLN A 659 0.40 -9.05 -2.87
C GLN A 659 -0.79 -9.99 -3.08
N SER A 660 -0.54 -11.24 -3.48
CA SER A 660 -1.56 -12.27 -3.77
C SER A 660 -1.96 -13.13 -2.56
N GLU A 661 -1.73 -12.65 -1.34
CA GLU A 661 -2.15 -13.29 -0.07
C GLU A 661 -1.72 -14.77 0.13
N ASN A 662 -0.63 -15.22 -0.49
CA ASN A 662 -0.19 -16.62 -0.43
C ASN A 662 0.93 -16.88 0.60
N THR A 663 0.70 -17.83 1.53
CA THR A 663 1.72 -18.41 2.40
C THR A 663 2.36 -19.66 1.77
N TYR A 664 3.55 -19.50 1.18
CA TYR A 664 4.53 -20.56 0.92
C TYR A 664 4.04 -21.84 0.19
N ASP A 665 3.29 -21.69 -0.90
CA ASP A 665 3.22 -22.74 -1.94
C ASP A 665 3.70 -22.15 -3.27
N LEU A 666 4.79 -22.68 -3.84
CA LEU A 666 5.37 -22.26 -5.13
C LEU A 666 4.40 -22.46 -6.32
N GLN A 667 3.20 -22.97 -6.08
CA GLN A 667 2.10 -23.06 -7.05
C GLN A 667 1.40 -21.72 -7.33
N ILE A 668 1.42 -20.76 -6.41
CA ILE A 668 0.76 -19.45 -6.58
C ILE A 668 1.81 -18.35 -6.33
N PRO A 669 1.89 -17.30 -7.15
CA PRO A 669 2.85 -16.23 -6.89
C PRO A 669 2.54 -15.53 -5.57
N LYS A 670 3.52 -14.76 -5.10
CA LYS A 670 3.44 -13.92 -3.90
C LYS A 670 3.16 -12.46 -4.24
N LEU A 671 3.57 -12.02 -5.44
CA LEU A 671 3.37 -10.65 -5.92
C LEU A 671 2.94 -10.66 -7.37
N LEU A 672 2.11 -9.68 -7.70
CA LEU A 672 1.58 -9.42 -9.02
C LEU A 672 1.96 -8.00 -9.42
N MET A 673 2.50 -7.85 -10.63
CA MET A 673 2.78 -6.56 -11.23
C MET A 673 2.13 -6.48 -12.60
N THR A 674 1.46 -5.37 -12.91
CA THR A 674 0.95 -5.11 -14.26
C THR A 674 1.74 -3.98 -14.90
N SER A 675 2.28 -4.22 -16.09
CA SER A 675 3.05 -3.22 -16.82
C SER A 675 2.93 -3.48 -18.32
N PRO A 676 3.05 -2.44 -19.17
CA PRO A 676 3.29 -2.65 -20.59
C PRO A 676 4.63 -3.36 -20.79
N ALA A 677 4.67 -4.31 -21.73
CA ALA A 677 5.80 -5.22 -21.94
C ALA A 677 6.90 -4.71 -22.86
N ASP A 678 6.76 -3.50 -23.39
CA ASP A 678 7.76 -2.87 -24.24
C ASP A 678 8.07 -1.44 -23.82
N THR A 679 9.08 -0.82 -24.41
CA THR A 679 9.48 0.55 -24.10
C THR A 679 8.54 1.63 -24.64
N LEU A 680 7.54 1.25 -25.45
CA LEU A 680 6.62 2.15 -26.14
C LEU A 680 5.20 2.16 -25.53
N ARG A 681 5.03 1.57 -24.33
CA ARG A 681 3.73 1.47 -23.65
C ARG A 681 2.71 0.67 -24.45
N ARG A 682 3.10 -0.56 -24.82
CA ARG A 682 2.23 -1.54 -25.48
C ARG A 682 2.23 -2.87 -24.74
N ASP A 683 1.21 -3.66 -25.06
CA ASP A 683 1.01 -5.03 -24.63
C ASP A 683 0.98 -5.17 -23.10
N LEU A 684 -0.15 -4.76 -22.50
CA LEU A 684 -0.39 -4.90 -21.07
C LEU A 684 -0.14 -6.34 -20.64
N THR A 685 0.78 -6.51 -19.70
CA THR A 685 1.25 -7.82 -19.26
C THR A 685 1.21 -7.91 -17.75
N LEU A 686 0.72 -9.05 -17.27
CA LEU A 686 0.80 -9.49 -15.88
C LEU A 686 2.14 -10.19 -15.67
N TYR A 687 2.87 -9.76 -14.66
CA TYR A 687 4.15 -10.30 -14.22
C TYR A 687 3.99 -10.83 -12.80
N MET A 688 4.57 -12.00 -12.54
CA MET A 688 4.28 -12.78 -11.33
C MET A 688 5.59 -13.23 -10.69
N SER A 689 5.75 -12.90 -9.41
CA SER A 689 6.93 -13.24 -8.62
C SER A 689 6.59 -14.26 -7.53
N TYR A 690 7.45 -15.25 -7.37
CA TYR A 690 7.34 -16.32 -6.36
C TYR A 690 8.37 -16.16 -5.22
N ASP A 691 9.34 -15.27 -5.39
CA ASP A 691 10.54 -15.11 -4.57
C ASP A 691 10.61 -13.71 -3.90
N ASN A 692 9.44 -13.14 -3.60
CA ASN A 692 9.27 -11.83 -2.97
C ASN A 692 9.88 -10.68 -3.79
N GLY A 693 9.70 -10.70 -5.10
CA GLY A 693 10.05 -9.59 -6.00
C GLY A 693 11.48 -9.62 -6.50
N GLN A 694 12.26 -10.65 -6.19
CA GLN A 694 13.62 -10.81 -6.74
C GLN A 694 13.55 -11.09 -8.24
N THR A 695 12.61 -11.92 -8.68
CA THR A 695 12.36 -12.22 -10.10
C THR A 695 10.88 -12.22 -10.45
N PHE A 696 10.58 -11.91 -11.71
CA PHE A 696 9.23 -11.93 -12.29
C PHE A 696 9.20 -12.83 -13.54
N GLU A 697 9.65 -14.08 -13.39
CA GLU A 697 9.90 -14.99 -14.52
C GLU A 697 8.62 -15.44 -15.24
N ARG A 698 7.48 -15.49 -14.55
CA ARG A 698 6.19 -15.84 -15.14
C ARG A 698 5.46 -14.59 -15.58
N LYS A 699 4.98 -14.59 -16.83
CA LYS A 699 4.25 -13.47 -17.40
C LYS A 699 3.14 -13.91 -18.34
N LYS A 700 2.07 -13.12 -18.40
CA LYS A 700 0.95 -13.31 -19.32
C LYS A 700 0.53 -11.98 -19.90
N GLN A 701 0.59 -11.86 -21.22
CA GLN A 701 -0.02 -10.74 -21.91
C GLN A 701 -1.54 -10.80 -21.71
N LEU A 702 -2.10 -9.74 -21.15
CA LEU A 702 -3.54 -9.60 -20.90
C LEU A 702 -4.22 -8.93 -22.09
N MET A 703 -3.58 -7.88 -22.64
CA MET A 703 -4.10 -7.16 -23.80
C MET A 703 -2.99 -6.82 -24.77
N SER A 704 -3.28 -6.84 -26.07
CA SER A 704 -2.37 -6.33 -27.10
C SER A 704 -2.66 -4.89 -27.50
N GLY A 705 -1.64 -4.17 -27.95
CA GLY A 705 -1.75 -2.77 -28.39
C GLY A 705 -1.45 -1.79 -27.26
N SER A 706 -1.89 -0.54 -27.39
CA SER A 706 -1.52 0.51 -26.44
C SER A 706 -2.01 0.22 -25.02
N ALA A 707 -1.10 0.31 -24.06
CA ALA A 707 -1.43 0.22 -22.65
C ALA A 707 -0.50 1.17 -21.89
N SER A 708 -1.06 2.06 -21.08
CA SER A 708 -0.27 2.96 -20.25
C SER A 708 -0.35 2.55 -18.78
N TYR A 709 -1.03 3.34 -17.96
CA TYR A 709 -1.15 3.13 -16.52
C TYR A 709 -2.05 1.93 -16.25
N SER A 710 -1.76 1.20 -15.18
CA SER A 710 -2.57 0.07 -14.75
C SER A 710 -2.54 -0.10 -13.24
N ASP A 711 -3.54 -0.80 -12.73
CA ASP A 711 -3.63 -1.17 -11.33
C ASP A 711 -4.29 -2.53 -11.20
N VAL A 712 -4.01 -3.25 -10.11
CA VAL A 712 -4.45 -4.64 -9.90
C VAL A 712 -4.91 -4.85 -8.47
N ASP A 713 -5.96 -5.66 -8.29
CA ASP A 713 -6.49 -6.09 -7.00
C ASP A 713 -6.82 -7.61 -7.05
N VAL A 714 -6.70 -8.31 -5.92
CA VAL A 714 -6.76 -9.79 -5.87
C VAL A 714 -8.13 -10.25 -5.39
N ILE A 715 -9.05 -10.63 -6.29
CA ILE A 715 -10.45 -11.00 -5.98
C ILE A 715 -10.50 -12.13 -4.96
N ASP A 716 -9.82 -13.22 -5.29
CA ASP A 716 -9.69 -14.42 -4.47
C ASP A 716 -8.38 -15.16 -4.83
N ASP A 717 -8.22 -16.38 -4.34
CA ASP A 717 -7.06 -17.25 -4.56
C ASP A 717 -6.81 -17.58 -6.05
N THR A 718 -7.78 -17.35 -6.91
CA THR A 718 -7.76 -17.75 -8.32
C THR A 718 -8.13 -16.64 -9.30
N HIS A 719 -8.56 -15.47 -8.84
CA HIS A 719 -8.97 -14.37 -9.71
C HIS A 719 -8.37 -13.05 -9.27
N ILE A 720 -7.97 -12.25 -10.26
CA ILE A 720 -7.59 -10.84 -10.06
C ILE A 720 -8.43 -9.93 -10.94
N PHE A 721 -8.54 -8.68 -10.50
CA PHE A 721 -9.15 -7.60 -11.27
C PHE A 721 -8.07 -6.58 -11.64
N VAL A 722 -7.90 -6.35 -12.94
CA VAL A 722 -6.91 -5.42 -13.50
C VAL A 722 -7.65 -4.28 -14.18
N VAL A 723 -7.26 -3.05 -13.88
CA VAL A 723 -7.71 -1.86 -14.63
C VAL A 723 -6.55 -1.22 -15.35
N TYR A 724 -6.80 -0.64 -16.52
CA TYR A 724 -5.76 0.00 -17.31
C TYR A 724 -6.29 1.03 -18.31
N SER A 725 -5.43 1.95 -18.71
CA SER A 725 -5.70 2.94 -19.75
C SER A 725 -5.26 2.41 -21.11
N PHE A 726 -6.15 2.45 -22.10
CA PHE A 726 -5.88 2.06 -23.48
C PHE A 726 -5.99 3.28 -24.41
N ASN A 727 -4.92 3.56 -25.16
CA ASN A 727 -4.75 4.78 -25.98
C ASN A 727 -4.94 6.10 -25.20
N ASN A 728 -5.02 6.06 -23.87
CA ASN A 728 -5.49 7.15 -23.02
C ASN A 728 -6.88 7.69 -23.39
N ARG A 729 -7.73 6.87 -24.02
CA ARG A 729 -9.10 7.23 -24.46
C ARG A 729 -10.19 6.44 -23.75
N ARG A 730 -9.81 5.30 -23.19
CA ARG A 730 -10.68 4.44 -22.40
C ARG A 730 -9.92 3.87 -21.21
N VAL A 731 -10.66 3.66 -20.12
CA VAL A 731 -10.24 2.82 -19.01
C VAL A 731 -11.05 1.54 -19.08
N SER A 732 -10.36 0.41 -19.13
CA SER A 732 -10.96 -0.92 -19.18
C SER A 732 -10.66 -1.69 -17.91
N GLY A 733 -11.59 -2.55 -17.51
CA GLY A 733 -11.42 -3.57 -16.47
C GLY A 733 -11.34 -4.96 -17.07
N ILE A 734 -10.47 -5.79 -16.49
CA ILE A 734 -10.22 -7.17 -16.89
C ILE A 734 -10.31 -8.06 -15.65
N VAL A 735 -11.12 -9.10 -15.70
CA VAL A 735 -11.05 -10.21 -14.73
C VAL A 735 -10.18 -11.32 -15.30
N VAL A 736 -9.12 -11.69 -14.59
CA VAL A 736 -8.15 -12.72 -15.01
C VAL A 736 -8.29 -13.95 -14.13
N ASN A 737 -8.38 -15.12 -14.75
CA ASN A 737 -8.31 -16.41 -14.05
C ASN A 737 -6.85 -16.84 -13.92
N LEU A 738 -6.30 -16.70 -12.71
CA LEU A 738 -4.92 -17.04 -12.39
C LEU A 738 -4.58 -18.52 -12.63
N LYS A 739 -5.51 -19.46 -12.41
CA LYS A 739 -5.25 -20.90 -12.64
C LYS A 739 -4.87 -21.19 -14.09
N THR A 740 -5.55 -20.54 -15.04
CA THR A 740 -5.26 -20.71 -16.47
C THR A 740 -3.96 -20.01 -16.90
N VAL A 741 -3.46 -19.07 -16.09
CA VAL A 741 -2.23 -18.34 -16.33
C VAL A 741 -1.01 -19.13 -15.83
N TYR A 742 -1.12 -19.85 -14.71
CA TYR A 742 -0.03 -20.68 -14.15
C TYR A 742 -0.07 -22.15 -14.60
N GLY A 743 -1.25 -22.67 -14.99
CA GLY A 743 -1.45 -24.05 -15.43
C GLY A 743 -1.13 -24.31 -16.91
N ALA A 744 -0.64 -23.30 -17.65
CA ALA A 744 -0.31 -23.37 -19.06
C ALA A 744 1.20 -23.59 -19.32
#